data_AF-A0A7I4YCJ7-F1
#
_entry.id   AF-A0A7I4YCJ7-F1
#
_cell.length_a   1.000
_cell.length_b   1.000
_cell.length_c   1.000
_cell.angle_alpha   90.00
_cell.angle_beta   90.00
_cell.angle_gamma   90.00
#
_symmetry.space_group_name_H-M   'P 1'
#
loop_
_entity.id
_entity.type
_entity.pdbx_description
1 polymer ?
#
loop_
_entity_poly.entity_id
_entity_poly.type
_entity_poly.pdbx_seq_one_letter_code
_entity_poly.pdbx_strand_id
1 'polypeptide(L)'
;MSSQEGPSTAPEQPATSNGIGGAGPNGEAQQGNGVLPNSSSTVEKFPLINRLFRRRNRVHNAYEAQSEFMQKFGHGGSDASAAAATTATATEPRPPPEGSAWKRFLQTWTIDASQDRYYYWTVVVSLAFIYNLLFVIARQVFVDLIGPTGVPVCRSTTSAYQNVTAECTDDQLMNMQVMPLIELYPDMGWSRWWWTRLLWATLDLVMDSIYWLDIFVRTRTGFLEQGLVVRDIDKIKKQYFESKQFKYDIISIIPLDYVLGWPWPFQWFRPFPIVRLNRLLRIDRVQDCMERTETRSSMPNAFRVLCVVWYIIVIIHWNACFYFWISEMIGLGSDGWVYGALNRQSLPENVKDTLLRRYIYSFYWSTLILTTIGEVPSPVQNVEYLFVTLDLMCGVLIFATIVGNVGSMISNMSAARTEFQNKMDGIKQYMELRRVSKQLEMRVIKWFDYLWANKQSLSDQQVLRVLPDKLQAEIAMQVHFETLRKVRIFQDCEAGLLAELVLKLQLQVFSPGDYICRKGDIGREMYIVKRGKLQVVGDDGQKVFATLQEGAVFGELSILNIAGSKNGNRRTANVRSVGYTDLFVLNKNDLWNALREYPDARKLLLAKGRELLKKDNLLDENAPEEQQTVEELAEQLNNSVKVLQTRMARLIAEHTSTETKLNSRIEFLEKQLHRYKTMVRKHKSLQVQSMSQDDG
;
A
#
# COMPACT_ATOMS: atom_id res chain seq x y z
N MET A 1 22.48 39.56 -11.44
CA MET A 1 22.81 40.73 -10.59
C MET A 1 22.99 40.20 -9.17
N SER A 2 24.16 39.62 -8.88
CA SER A 2 25.37 40.25 -8.29
C SER A 2 25.11 40.65 -6.83
N SER A 3 25.86 40.21 -5.81
CA SER A 3 27.33 40.14 -5.79
C SER A 3 27.86 39.13 -4.75
N GLN A 4 29.00 38.53 -5.09
CA GLN A 4 29.92 37.74 -4.28
C GLN A 4 30.77 38.60 -3.33
N GLU A 5 31.32 37.99 -2.28
CA GLU A 5 32.77 38.00 -1.93
C GLU A 5 33.07 36.98 -0.81
N GLY A 6 34.11 36.15 -0.99
CA GLY A 6 34.82 35.38 0.06
C GLY A 6 36.20 36.04 0.33
N PRO A 7 37.27 35.34 0.78
CA PRO A 7 37.40 33.92 1.19
C PRO A 7 38.37 33.64 2.41
N SER A 8 38.60 32.34 2.69
CA SER A 8 39.83 31.71 3.28
C SER A 8 40.04 31.83 4.82
N THR A 9 40.64 30.91 5.61
CA THR A 9 41.53 29.72 5.45
C THR A 9 41.61 28.96 6.81
N ALA A 10 41.79 27.63 6.79
CA ALA A 10 42.38 26.81 7.89
C ALA A 10 43.94 26.82 7.76
N PRO A 11 44.81 26.27 8.66
CA PRO A 11 44.75 24.90 9.20
C PRO A 11 45.42 24.62 10.59
N GLU A 12 45.42 23.33 10.97
CA GLU A 12 46.47 22.54 11.68
C GLU A 12 46.61 22.48 13.21
N GLN A 13 46.64 21.22 13.69
CA GLN A 13 47.16 20.72 14.98
C GLN A 13 48.71 20.71 14.97
N PRO A 14 49.37 20.45 16.12
CA PRO A 14 49.87 19.07 16.30
C PRO A 14 49.86 18.55 17.75
N ALA A 15 49.89 17.22 17.87
CA ALA A 15 50.25 16.48 19.07
C ALA A 15 51.77 16.34 19.20
N THR A 16 52.30 16.32 20.43
CA THR A 16 53.56 15.63 20.76
C THR A 16 53.52 15.01 22.17
N SER A 17 54.12 13.83 22.22
CA SER A 17 54.35 12.92 23.34
C SER A 17 55.53 13.32 24.24
N ASN A 18 55.53 12.84 25.49
CA ASN A 18 56.66 12.31 26.29
C ASN A 18 56.04 11.85 27.63
N GLY A 19 56.19 10.64 28.19
CA GLY A 19 57.33 9.72 28.21
C GLY A 19 58.03 9.83 29.57
N ILE A 20 57.92 8.79 30.43
CA ILE A 20 58.72 8.36 31.62
C ILE A 20 57.76 7.40 32.38
N GLY A 21 58.03 6.14 32.72
CA GLY A 21 59.27 5.36 32.89
C GLY A 21 59.15 4.63 34.23
N GLY A 22 59.34 3.30 34.28
CA GLY A 22 59.62 2.61 35.55
C GLY A 22 59.10 1.19 35.74
N ALA A 23 60.02 0.23 35.53
CA ALA A 23 60.26 -1.00 36.31
C ALA A 23 59.22 -2.14 36.37
N GLY A 24 59.61 -3.29 35.80
CA GLY A 24 59.24 -4.64 36.29
C GLY A 24 60.05 -5.01 37.55
N PRO A 25 59.88 -6.24 38.11
CA PRO A 25 60.40 -7.42 37.43
C PRO A 25 59.65 -8.78 37.63
N ASN A 26 59.87 -9.66 36.64
CA ASN A 26 60.10 -11.12 36.59
C ASN A 26 59.67 -12.13 37.68
N GLY A 27 59.25 -13.31 37.19
CA GLY A 27 59.35 -14.65 37.80
C GLY A 27 58.13 -15.54 37.46
N GLU A 28 58.14 -16.39 36.41
CA GLU A 28 58.49 -17.85 36.41
C GLU A 28 57.71 -18.68 37.46
N ALA A 29 57.19 -19.91 37.25
CA ALA A 29 57.01 -20.82 36.13
C ALA A 29 56.12 -22.02 36.61
N GLN A 30 55.52 -22.73 35.64
CA GLN A 30 55.24 -24.19 35.58
C GLN A 30 54.22 -24.94 36.49
N GLN A 31 53.23 -25.53 35.77
CA GLN A 31 52.81 -26.95 35.72
C GLN A 31 52.50 -27.79 36.98
N GLY A 32 51.28 -28.35 37.00
CA GLY A 32 51.09 -29.81 36.91
C GLY A 32 50.29 -30.54 38.01
N ASN A 33 49.21 -31.21 37.58
CA ASN A 33 48.53 -32.40 38.17
C ASN A 33 47.89 -32.25 39.56
N GLY A 34 46.70 -32.76 39.90
CA GLY A 34 45.75 -33.70 39.30
C GLY A 34 44.97 -34.38 40.45
N VAL A 35 43.82 -34.98 40.14
CA VAL A 35 43.02 -35.94 40.94
C VAL A 35 41.78 -35.42 41.70
N LEU A 36 40.64 -36.04 41.33
CA LEU A 36 39.26 -35.93 41.86
C LEU A 36 39.10 -36.62 43.23
N PRO A 37 37.96 -36.44 43.94
CA PRO A 37 36.90 -37.44 43.80
C PRO A 37 35.46 -36.89 43.75
N ASN A 38 34.60 -37.71 43.14
CA ASN A 38 33.14 -37.59 43.09
C ASN A 38 32.48 -37.82 44.46
N SER A 39 31.41 -37.08 44.75
CA SER A 39 30.16 -37.68 45.26
C SER A 39 28.95 -36.76 45.00
N SER A 40 27.99 -37.31 44.28
CA SER A 40 26.63 -36.82 44.04
C SER A 40 25.77 -36.71 45.30
N SER A 41 24.86 -35.71 45.37
CA SER A 41 23.41 -35.96 45.56
C SER A 41 22.58 -34.66 45.64
N THR A 42 21.48 -34.64 44.85
CA THR A 42 20.19 -33.92 45.05
C THR A 42 20.22 -32.38 45.07
N VAL A 43 19.50 -31.63 44.23
CA VAL A 43 18.05 -31.69 43.94
C VAL A 43 17.76 -31.11 42.55
N GLU A 44 17.13 -31.91 41.69
CA GLU A 44 16.31 -31.41 40.58
C GLU A 44 15.11 -30.63 41.13
N LYS A 45 14.86 -29.40 40.62
CA LYS A 45 13.52 -28.86 40.36
C LYS A 45 13.59 -27.50 39.65
N PHE A 46 12.71 -27.33 38.66
CA PHE A 46 12.39 -26.14 37.84
C PHE A 46 13.09 -26.00 36.46
N PRO A 47 12.63 -26.73 35.44
CA PRO A 47 13.05 -26.56 34.04
C PRO A 47 12.63 -25.22 33.39
N LEU A 48 11.78 -24.42 34.06
CA LEU A 48 11.30 -23.12 33.57
C LEU A 48 12.33 -22.00 33.72
N ILE A 49 13.14 -22.03 34.79
CA ILE A 49 14.15 -20.99 35.08
C ILE A 49 15.33 -21.09 34.10
N ASN A 50 15.72 -22.31 33.72
CA ASN A 50 16.78 -22.54 32.74
C ASN A 50 16.37 -22.18 31.30
N ARG A 51 15.07 -22.23 30.97
CA ARG A 51 14.54 -21.73 29.68
C ARG A 51 14.49 -20.20 29.62
N LEU A 52 14.24 -19.53 30.75
CA LEU A 52 14.26 -18.06 30.83
C LEU A 52 15.69 -17.50 30.77
N PHE A 53 16.65 -18.13 31.45
CA PHE A 53 18.06 -17.73 31.38
C PHE A 53 18.70 -17.95 30.00
N ARG A 54 18.33 -19.02 29.27
CA ARG A 54 18.77 -19.22 27.88
C ARG A 54 18.16 -18.22 26.89
N ARG A 55 16.97 -17.68 27.17
CA ARG A 55 16.33 -16.64 26.35
C ARG A 55 17.00 -15.28 26.56
N ARG A 56 17.38 -14.97 27.81
CA ARG A 56 18.06 -13.72 28.19
C ARG A 56 19.44 -13.57 27.55
N ASN A 57 20.27 -14.63 27.52
CA ASN A 57 21.59 -14.57 26.86
C ASN A 57 21.51 -14.54 25.33
N ARG A 58 20.43 -15.03 24.70
CA ARG A 58 20.26 -14.92 23.24
C ARG A 58 19.87 -13.53 22.78
N VAL A 59 19.11 -12.78 23.59
CA VAL A 59 18.70 -11.42 23.24
C VAL A 59 19.87 -10.45 23.45
N HIS A 60 20.63 -10.59 24.54
CA HIS A 60 21.78 -9.71 24.78
C HIS A 60 22.89 -9.89 23.74
N ASN A 61 23.23 -11.15 23.38
CA ASN A 61 24.20 -11.42 22.32
C ASN A 61 23.73 -10.99 20.92
N ALA A 62 22.42 -10.90 20.68
CA ALA A 62 21.89 -10.40 19.41
C ALA A 62 22.04 -8.87 19.28
N TYR A 63 21.96 -8.13 20.39
CA TYR A 63 22.15 -6.67 20.41
C TYR A 63 23.63 -6.29 20.30
N GLU A 64 24.53 -7.01 20.97
CA GLU A 64 25.98 -6.80 20.86
C GLU A 64 26.53 -7.16 19.47
N ALA A 65 26.05 -8.24 18.86
CA ALA A 65 26.40 -8.57 17.47
C ALA A 65 25.87 -7.51 16.47
N GLN A 66 24.82 -6.77 16.83
CA GLN A 66 24.17 -5.78 15.98
C GLN A 66 24.84 -4.39 16.08
N SER A 67 25.42 -4.02 17.22
CA SER A 67 26.29 -2.84 17.33
C SER A 67 27.61 -3.06 16.57
N GLU A 68 28.18 -4.27 16.65
CA GLU A 68 29.34 -4.67 15.86
C GLU A 68 29.05 -4.70 14.34
N PHE A 69 27.83 -5.11 13.97
CA PHE A 69 27.32 -5.06 12.59
C PHE A 69 27.16 -3.62 12.08
N MET A 70 26.57 -2.71 12.87
CA MET A 70 26.44 -1.30 12.50
C MET A 70 27.81 -0.60 12.35
N GLN A 71 28.82 -1.04 13.12
CA GLN A 71 30.18 -0.52 13.01
C GLN A 71 30.94 -1.07 11.78
N LYS A 72 30.62 -2.29 11.32
CA LYS A 72 31.21 -2.91 10.12
C LYS A 72 30.64 -2.41 8.79
N PHE A 73 29.41 -1.92 8.74
CA PHE A 73 28.80 -1.41 7.50
C PHE A 73 29.01 0.10 7.27
N GLY A 74 29.76 0.77 8.15
CA GLY A 74 30.14 2.18 7.99
C GLY A 74 31.30 2.43 7.02
N HIS A 75 32.05 1.40 6.62
CA HIS A 75 33.20 1.53 5.71
C HIS A 75 33.26 0.38 4.70
N GLY A 76 33.20 0.74 3.41
CA GLY A 76 33.80 -0.03 2.32
C GLY A 76 32.94 -1.14 1.73
N GLY A 77 32.72 -1.07 0.42
CA GLY A 77 32.13 -2.13 -0.38
C GLY A 77 33.03 -3.35 -0.57
N SER A 78 32.47 -4.33 -1.29
CA SER A 78 33.02 -5.64 -1.67
C SER A 78 33.42 -6.55 -0.52
N ASP A 79 32.51 -7.49 -0.18
CA ASP A 79 32.80 -8.90 0.17
C ASP A 79 31.78 -9.44 1.18
N ALA A 80 30.61 -9.88 0.70
CA ALA A 80 29.66 -10.63 1.52
C ALA A 80 28.82 -11.58 0.65
N SER A 81 29.44 -12.64 0.13
CA SER A 81 28.73 -13.77 -0.49
C SER A 81 29.28 -15.10 0.01
N ALA A 82 29.28 -15.34 1.31
CA ALA A 82 29.55 -16.67 1.87
C ALA A 82 29.11 -16.79 3.33
N ALA A 83 27.82 -17.03 3.60
CA ALA A 83 27.36 -17.76 4.80
C ALA A 83 25.82 -17.85 4.84
N ALA A 84 25.25 -18.85 4.17
CA ALA A 84 23.98 -19.49 4.55
C ALA A 84 23.66 -20.61 3.54
N ALA A 85 24.30 -21.77 3.70
CA ALA A 85 23.86 -23.01 3.06
C ALA A 85 23.81 -24.09 4.14
N THR A 86 22.61 -24.36 4.64
CA THR A 86 22.35 -25.55 5.46
C THR A 86 21.28 -26.38 4.78
N THR A 87 21.73 -27.54 4.27
CA THR A 87 20.96 -28.78 4.06
C THR A 87 19.68 -28.67 3.24
N ALA A 88 19.85 -28.55 1.92
CA ALA A 88 19.00 -29.24 0.96
C ALA A 88 19.88 -30.29 0.27
N THR A 89 19.37 -31.50 0.09
CA THR A 89 20.01 -32.63 -0.60
C THR A 89 20.69 -32.17 -1.89
N ALA A 90 22.02 -32.18 -1.88
CA ALA A 90 22.84 -31.76 -3.01
C ALA A 90 22.75 -32.82 -4.11
N THR A 91 21.96 -32.54 -5.14
CA THR A 91 22.28 -33.02 -6.48
C THR A 91 23.65 -32.45 -6.85
N GLU A 92 24.57 -33.30 -7.31
CA GLU A 92 25.93 -32.91 -7.70
C GLU A 92 25.90 -31.64 -8.59
N PRO A 93 26.78 -30.65 -8.34
CA PRO A 93 26.91 -29.52 -9.24
C PRO A 93 27.42 -30.02 -10.59
N ARG A 94 26.61 -29.87 -11.64
CA ARG A 94 27.03 -30.15 -13.02
C ARG A 94 28.35 -29.41 -13.29
N PRO A 95 29.32 -30.04 -13.99
CA PRO A 95 30.57 -29.37 -14.35
C PRO A 95 30.28 -28.08 -15.12
N PRO A 96 31.08 -27.01 -14.91
CA PRO A 96 30.85 -25.74 -15.59
C PRO A 96 30.92 -25.96 -17.10
N PRO A 97 29.95 -25.44 -17.88
CA PRO A 97 29.92 -25.68 -19.31
C PRO A 97 31.16 -25.08 -19.98
N GLU A 98 31.89 -25.91 -20.73
CA GLU A 98 32.96 -25.46 -21.63
C GLU A 98 32.34 -24.71 -22.82
N GLY A 99 32.76 -23.46 -23.03
CA GLY A 99 32.23 -22.61 -24.09
C GLY A 99 32.51 -21.12 -23.88
N SER A 100 32.20 -20.30 -24.89
CA SER A 100 32.39 -18.85 -24.85
C SER A 100 31.63 -18.21 -23.68
N ALA A 101 32.12 -17.07 -23.17
CA ALA A 101 31.52 -16.35 -22.04
C ALA A 101 30.02 -16.08 -22.22
N TRP A 102 29.59 -15.84 -23.46
CA TRP A 102 28.18 -15.68 -23.84
C TRP A 102 27.33 -16.94 -23.63
N LYS A 103 27.86 -18.12 -23.96
CA LYS A 103 27.16 -19.39 -23.77
C LYS A 103 26.98 -19.72 -22.29
N ARG A 104 28.00 -19.42 -21.47
CA ARG A 104 27.94 -19.53 -20.01
C ARG A 104 26.89 -18.59 -19.42
N PHE A 105 26.92 -17.32 -19.82
CA PHE A 105 25.93 -16.33 -19.37
C PHE A 105 24.49 -16.77 -19.71
N LEU A 106 24.23 -17.18 -20.95
CA LEU A 106 22.92 -17.67 -21.37
C LEU A 106 22.49 -18.93 -20.63
N GLN A 107 23.42 -19.78 -20.17
CA GLN A 107 23.10 -20.98 -19.43
C GLN A 107 22.84 -20.74 -17.95
N THR A 108 23.35 -19.66 -17.35
CA THR A 108 23.17 -19.36 -15.92
C THR A 108 22.23 -18.19 -15.65
N TRP A 109 21.87 -17.41 -16.67
CA TRP A 109 21.05 -16.23 -16.48
C TRP A 109 19.61 -16.58 -16.06
N THR A 110 19.20 -15.98 -14.94
CA THR A 110 17.85 -16.01 -14.38
C THR A 110 17.46 -14.60 -13.94
N ILE A 111 16.20 -14.24 -14.11
CA ILE A 111 15.65 -12.97 -13.64
C ILE A 111 14.71 -13.19 -12.47
N ASP A 112 14.72 -12.27 -11.53
CA ASP A 112 13.82 -12.28 -10.39
C ASP A 112 12.64 -11.34 -10.69
N ALA A 113 11.41 -11.81 -10.45
CA ALA A 113 10.20 -11.04 -10.70
C ALA A 113 10.10 -9.76 -9.85
N SER A 114 10.84 -9.69 -8.74
CA SER A 114 10.89 -8.52 -7.85
C SER A 114 11.79 -7.38 -8.35
N GLN A 115 12.70 -7.65 -9.30
CA GLN A 115 13.67 -6.66 -9.76
C GLN A 115 13.05 -5.61 -10.69
N ASP A 116 13.57 -4.38 -10.63
CA ASP A 116 13.12 -3.28 -11.50
C ASP A 116 13.30 -3.57 -12.99
N ARG A 117 14.36 -4.30 -13.36
CA ARG A 117 14.58 -4.73 -14.75
C ARG A 117 13.42 -5.56 -15.30
N TYR A 118 12.83 -6.40 -14.45
CA TYR A 118 11.66 -7.20 -14.84
C TYR A 118 10.41 -6.32 -15.00
N TYR A 119 10.24 -5.32 -14.13
CA TYR A 119 9.17 -4.34 -14.28
C TYR A 119 9.27 -3.56 -15.61
N TYR A 120 10.45 -3.03 -15.95
CA TYR A 120 10.64 -2.35 -17.24
C TYR A 120 10.39 -3.28 -18.43
N TRP A 121 10.77 -4.55 -18.32
CA TRP A 121 10.44 -5.56 -19.33
C TRP A 121 8.93 -5.74 -19.49
N THR A 122 8.18 -5.83 -18.38
CA THR A 122 6.70 -5.92 -18.45
C THR A 122 6.05 -4.69 -19.08
N VAL A 123 6.64 -3.49 -18.93
CA VAL A 123 6.19 -2.28 -19.63
C VAL A 123 6.38 -2.42 -21.14
N VAL A 124 7.56 -2.88 -21.60
CA VAL A 124 7.85 -3.09 -23.03
C VAL A 124 6.89 -4.09 -23.65
N VAL A 125 6.63 -5.21 -22.98
CA VAL A 125 5.66 -6.23 -23.46
C VAL A 125 4.23 -5.68 -23.48
N SER A 126 3.88 -4.83 -22.51
CA SER A 126 2.56 -4.18 -22.47
C SER A 126 2.38 -3.19 -23.62
N LEU A 127 3.41 -2.45 -24.02
CA LEU A 127 3.37 -1.58 -25.20
C LEU A 127 3.13 -2.40 -26.49
N ALA A 128 3.76 -3.56 -26.62
CA ALA A 128 3.52 -4.47 -27.75
C ALA A 128 2.08 -5.01 -27.77
N PHE A 129 1.50 -5.29 -26.60
CA PHE A 129 0.08 -5.64 -26.48
C PHE A 129 -0.83 -4.50 -26.92
N ILE A 130 -0.59 -3.28 -26.44
CA ILE A 130 -1.38 -2.08 -26.80
C ILE A 130 -1.34 -1.83 -28.31
N TYR A 131 -0.18 -2.00 -28.94
CA TYR A 131 -0.06 -1.93 -30.40
C TYR A 131 -1.01 -2.91 -31.09
N ASN A 132 -1.00 -4.19 -30.69
CA ASN A 132 -1.86 -5.20 -31.31
C ASN A 132 -3.35 -4.93 -31.02
N LEU A 133 -3.67 -4.45 -29.82
CA LEU A 133 -5.04 -4.12 -29.39
C LEU A 133 -5.68 -3.02 -30.24
N LEU A 134 -4.89 -2.05 -30.70
CA LEU A 134 -5.36 -0.93 -31.52
C LEU A 134 -5.27 -1.25 -33.02
N PHE A 135 -4.11 -1.67 -33.50
CA PHE A 135 -3.84 -1.68 -34.94
C PHE A 135 -4.33 -2.93 -35.66
N VAL A 136 -4.61 -4.04 -34.97
CA VAL A 136 -5.14 -5.25 -35.63
C VAL A 136 -6.55 -5.02 -36.13
N ILE A 137 -7.45 -4.53 -35.27
CA ILE A 137 -8.84 -4.25 -35.65
C ILE A 137 -8.90 -3.07 -36.63
N ALA A 138 -8.10 -2.02 -36.41
CA ALA A 138 -8.04 -0.88 -37.31
C ALA A 138 -7.62 -1.29 -38.73
N ARG A 139 -6.60 -2.14 -38.90
CA ARG A 139 -6.18 -2.62 -40.23
C ARG A 139 -7.20 -3.56 -40.89
N GLN A 140 -7.97 -4.30 -40.11
CA GLN A 140 -9.02 -5.17 -40.65
C GLN A 140 -10.17 -4.36 -41.26
N VAL A 141 -10.57 -3.28 -40.59
CA VAL A 141 -11.73 -2.47 -40.96
C VAL A 141 -11.35 -1.35 -41.92
N PHE A 142 -10.28 -0.63 -41.62
CA PHE A 142 -9.77 0.47 -42.42
C PHE A 142 -8.58 -0.02 -43.26
N VAL A 143 -8.87 -0.84 -44.28
CA VAL A 143 -7.86 -1.56 -45.07
C VAL A 143 -6.84 -0.62 -45.73
N ASP A 144 -7.23 0.63 -46.04
CA ASP A 144 -6.32 1.62 -46.63
C ASP A 144 -5.13 1.99 -45.72
N LEU A 145 -5.13 1.61 -44.43
CA LEU A 145 -3.95 1.77 -43.54
C LEU A 145 -2.71 1.05 -44.06
N ILE A 146 -2.87 -0.08 -44.77
CA ILE A 146 -1.75 -0.81 -45.40
C ILE A 146 -1.49 -0.36 -46.85
N GLY A 147 -2.11 0.74 -47.27
CA GLY A 147 -2.09 1.25 -48.63
C GLY A 147 -3.27 0.74 -49.46
N PRO A 148 -3.99 1.61 -50.19
CA PRO A 148 -5.13 1.24 -51.03
C PRO A 148 -4.83 0.09 -51.98
N THR A 149 -5.73 -0.89 -52.04
CA THR A 149 -5.66 -2.03 -52.97
C THR A 149 -6.25 -1.72 -54.35
N GLY A 150 -6.93 -0.58 -54.48
CA GLY A 150 -7.52 -0.10 -55.71
C GLY A 150 -7.64 1.43 -55.73
N VAL A 151 -8.15 1.95 -56.84
CA VAL A 151 -8.38 3.37 -57.05
C VAL A 151 -9.89 3.67 -57.04
N PRO A 152 -10.34 4.78 -56.44
CA PRO A 152 -11.73 5.19 -56.55
C PRO A 152 -12.02 5.74 -57.95
N VAL A 153 -13.06 5.21 -58.57
CA VAL A 153 -13.49 5.53 -59.92
C VAL A 153 -14.89 6.13 -59.87
N CYS A 154 -15.02 7.32 -60.44
CA CYS A 154 -16.24 8.10 -60.48
C CYS A 154 -16.82 8.07 -61.90
N ARG A 155 -18.15 8.09 -62.00
CA ARG A 155 -18.83 8.21 -63.30
C ARG A 155 -18.74 9.67 -63.74
N SER A 156 -18.01 9.94 -64.81
CA SER A 156 -17.90 11.28 -65.41
C SER A 156 -18.81 11.37 -66.63
N THR A 157 -19.77 12.29 -66.63
CA THR A 157 -20.61 12.61 -67.81
C THR A 157 -19.88 13.59 -68.72
N THR A 158 -18.79 13.14 -69.36
CA THR A 158 -18.14 13.89 -70.43
C THR A 158 -18.68 13.42 -71.78
N SER A 159 -19.68 14.14 -72.28
CA SER A 159 -20.39 13.96 -73.57
C SER A 159 -21.48 12.87 -73.62
N ALA A 160 -22.59 13.20 -74.29
CA ALA A 160 -23.91 12.60 -74.20
C ALA A 160 -24.07 11.13 -74.66
N TYR A 161 -22.98 10.40 -74.95
CA TYR A 161 -23.06 9.05 -75.55
C TYR A 161 -22.06 8.01 -75.03
N GLN A 162 -21.19 8.31 -74.06
CA GLN A 162 -20.32 7.29 -73.44
C GLN A 162 -20.21 7.47 -71.92
N ASN A 163 -20.63 6.45 -71.17
CA ASN A 163 -20.37 6.33 -69.74
C ASN A 163 -18.90 5.95 -69.55
N VAL A 164 -18.00 6.92 -69.49
CA VAL A 164 -16.58 6.67 -69.19
C VAL A 164 -16.37 6.73 -67.68
N THR A 165 -15.84 5.64 -67.13
CA THR A 165 -15.38 5.54 -65.75
C THR A 165 -13.94 6.06 -65.67
N ALA A 166 -13.70 7.07 -64.84
CA ALA A 166 -12.38 7.68 -64.66
C ALA A 166 -12.05 7.82 -63.17
N GLU A 167 -10.76 7.89 -62.83
CA GLU A 167 -10.30 8.16 -61.46
C GLU A 167 -10.95 9.43 -60.92
N CYS A 168 -11.50 9.35 -59.71
CA CYS A 168 -12.22 10.46 -59.09
C CYS A 168 -11.29 11.67 -58.86
N THR A 169 -11.73 12.86 -59.27
CA THR A 169 -11.05 14.10 -58.86
C THR A 169 -11.39 14.47 -57.41
N ASP A 170 -10.55 15.29 -56.79
CA ASP A 170 -10.76 15.75 -55.41
C ASP A 170 -12.10 16.47 -55.23
N ASP A 171 -12.51 17.28 -56.20
CA ASP A 171 -13.81 17.97 -56.20
C ASP A 171 -14.99 16.98 -56.26
N GLN A 172 -14.84 15.90 -57.04
CA GLN A 172 -15.85 14.85 -57.13
C GLN A 172 -16.02 14.11 -55.80
N LEU A 173 -14.97 14.01 -54.98
CA LEU A 173 -14.99 13.36 -53.66
C LEU A 173 -15.53 14.23 -52.52
N MET A 174 -15.78 15.54 -52.73
CA MET A 174 -16.29 16.44 -51.69
C MET A 174 -17.81 16.57 -51.65
N ASN A 175 -18.47 16.55 -52.80
CA ASN A 175 -19.92 16.76 -52.93
C ASN A 175 -20.58 15.60 -53.67
N MET A 176 -20.25 14.37 -53.24
CA MET A 176 -20.73 13.14 -53.86
C MET A 176 -22.24 12.98 -53.65
N GLN A 177 -22.93 12.55 -54.70
CA GLN A 177 -24.31 12.04 -54.60
C GLN A 177 -24.35 10.53 -54.37
N VAL A 178 -23.32 9.81 -54.83
CA VAL A 178 -23.16 8.36 -54.74
C VAL A 178 -21.71 8.05 -54.41
N MET A 179 -21.46 7.02 -53.62
CA MET A 179 -20.10 6.57 -53.28
C MET A 179 -19.35 6.07 -54.54
N PRO A 180 -18.01 6.26 -54.61
CA PRO A 180 -17.21 5.82 -55.76
C PRO A 180 -17.06 4.30 -55.78
N LEU A 181 -16.91 3.74 -56.99
CA LEU A 181 -16.56 2.33 -57.16
C LEU A 181 -15.05 2.16 -57.01
N ILE A 182 -14.59 1.03 -56.50
CA ILE A 182 -13.16 0.75 -56.36
C ILE A 182 -12.72 -0.20 -57.48
N GLU A 183 -11.81 0.25 -58.35
CA GLU A 183 -11.15 -0.60 -59.33
C GLU A 183 -9.83 -1.11 -58.76
N LEU A 184 -9.68 -2.44 -58.67
CA LEU A 184 -8.52 -3.08 -58.05
C LEU A 184 -7.27 -2.94 -58.92
N TYR A 185 -6.13 -2.64 -58.30
CA TYR A 185 -4.86 -2.69 -59.00
C TYR A 185 -4.50 -4.14 -59.38
N PRO A 186 -3.82 -4.38 -60.53
CA PRO A 186 -3.42 -5.73 -60.95
C PRO A 186 -2.54 -6.45 -59.94
N ASP A 187 -1.68 -5.70 -59.23
CA ASP A 187 -0.78 -6.16 -58.19
C ASP A 187 -1.32 -5.84 -56.79
N MET A 188 -2.62 -5.54 -56.64
CA MET A 188 -3.23 -5.09 -55.38
C MET A 188 -2.48 -3.92 -54.72
N GLY A 189 -1.81 -3.07 -55.49
CA GLY A 189 -1.13 -1.86 -55.00
C GLY A 189 0.26 -2.11 -54.39
N TRP A 190 0.86 -3.29 -54.58
CA TRP A 190 2.21 -3.57 -54.06
C TRP A 190 3.26 -2.63 -54.64
N SER A 191 3.26 -2.37 -55.95
CA SER A 191 4.21 -1.46 -56.60
C SER A 191 4.18 -0.03 -56.05
N ARG A 192 3.00 0.47 -55.66
CA ARG A 192 2.80 1.83 -55.16
C ARG A 192 3.03 1.95 -53.64
N TRP A 193 2.61 0.95 -52.87
CA TRP A 193 2.52 1.03 -51.41
C TRP A 193 3.42 0.02 -50.66
N TRP A 194 4.41 -0.57 -51.34
CA TRP A 194 5.34 -1.55 -50.72
C TRP A 194 6.03 -0.99 -49.48
N TRP A 195 6.38 0.29 -49.45
CA TRP A 195 7.08 0.91 -48.32
C TRP A 195 6.19 1.02 -47.08
N THR A 196 4.90 1.34 -47.25
CA THR A 196 3.91 1.37 -46.16
C THR A 196 3.68 -0.04 -45.61
N ARG A 197 3.57 -1.02 -46.51
CA ARG A 197 3.43 -2.44 -46.14
C ARG A 197 4.67 -2.96 -45.42
N LEU A 198 5.85 -2.61 -45.90
CA LEU A 198 7.12 -2.94 -45.25
C LEU A 198 7.23 -2.30 -43.86
N LEU A 199 6.78 -1.06 -43.69
CA LEU A 199 6.73 -0.42 -42.37
C LEU A 199 5.83 -1.20 -41.40
N TRP A 200 4.62 -1.59 -41.82
CA TRP A 200 3.74 -2.42 -41.01
C TRP A 200 4.33 -3.79 -40.70
N ALA A 201 4.95 -4.45 -41.69
CA ALA A 201 5.59 -5.74 -41.50
C ALA A 201 6.79 -5.67 -40.54
N THR A 202 7.58 -4.60 -40.61
CA THR A 202 8.70 -4.39 -39.67
C THR A 202 8.21 -4.11 -38.26
N LEU A 203 7.17 -3.29 -38.08
CA LEU A 203 6.54 -3.07 -36.78
C LEU A 203 5.97 -4.37 -36.19
N ASP A 204 5.25 -5.15 -37.01
CA ASP A 204 4.70 -6.44 -36.60
C ASP A 204 5.79 -7.44 -36.19
N LEU A 205 6.91 -7.46 -36.92
CA LEU A 205 8.08 -8.29 -36.61
C LEU A 205 8.75 -7.86 -35.31
N VAL A 206 8.88 -6.55 -35.05
CA VAL A 206 9.43 -6.01 -33.80
C VAL A 206 8.56 -6.46 -32.62
N MET A 207 7.23 -6.36 -32.73
CA MET A 207 6.32 -6.79 -31.66
C MET A 207 6.36 -8.30 -31.43
N ASP A 208 6.39 -9.11 -32.49
CA ASP A 208 6.52 -10.56 -32.36
C ASP A 208 7.89 -10.95 -31.77
N SER A 209 8.96 -10.21 -32.08
CA SER A 209 10.28 -10.40 -31.47
C SER A 209 10.26 -10.12 -29.96
N ILE A 210 9.53 -9.09 -29.52
CA ILE A 210 9.31 -8.82 -28.09
C ILE A 210 8.58 -10.01 -27.43
N TYR A 211 7.59 -10.61 -28.09
CA TYR A 211 6.86 -11.77 -27.56
C TYR A 211 7.70 -13.04 -27.50
N TRP A 212 8.56 -13.27 -28.49
CA TRP A 212 9.55 -14.36 -28.45
C TRP A 212 10.53 -14.19 -27.29
N LEU A 213 11.07 -12.98 -27.13
CA LEU A 213 11.93 -12.65 -25.99
C LEU A 213 11.17 -12.81 -24.67
N ASP A 214 9.89 -12.49 -24.59
CA ASP A 214 9.11 -12.63 -23.37
C ASP A 214 8.93 -14.10 -22.96
N ILE A 215 8.71 -15.01 -23.92
CA ILE A 215 8.73 -16.47 -23.64
C ILE A 215 10.08 -16.87 -23.07
N PHE A 216 11.17 -16.42 -23.68
CA PHE A 216 12.51 -16.70 -23.19
C PHE A 216 12.70 -16.18 -21.75
N VAL A 217 12.28 -14.94 -21.46
CA VAL A 217 12.34 -14.36 -20.12
C VAL A 217 11.52 -15.20 -19.14
N ARG A 218 10.29 -15.62 -19.48
CA ARG A 218 9.45 -16.48 -18.62
C ARG A 218 10.10 -17.80 -18.28
N THR A 219 10.79 -18.44 -19.22
CA THR A 219 11.54 -19.68 -18.93
C THR A 219 12.70 -19.48 -17.96
N ARG A 220 13.05 -18.23 -17.64
CA ARG A 220 14.15 -17.81 -16.77
C ARG A 220 13.69 -16.98 -15.57
N THR A 221 12.40 -16.77 -15.39
CA THR A 221 11.86 -16.01 -14.26
C THR A 221 11.77 -16.91 -13.02
N GLY A 222 12.46 -16.55 -11.95
CA GLY A 222 12.37 -17.24 -10.67
C GLY A 222 10.99 -17.07 -10.05
N PHE A 223 10.51 -18.13 -9.39
CA PHE A 223 9.27 -18.12 -8.61
C PHE A 223 9.57 -18.26 -7.12
N LEU A 224 8.61 -17.91 -6.27
CA LEU A 224 8.76 -17.96 -4.82
C LEU A 224 8.34 -19.34 -4.29
N GLU A 225 9.25 -20.04 -3.63
CA GLU A 225 8.98 -21.32 -2.96
C GLU A 225 9.47 -21.21 -1.51
N GLN A 226 8.58 -21.43 -0.53
CA GLN A 226 8.90 -21.33 0.91
C GLN A 226 9.53 -19.98 1.32
N GLY A 227 9.19 -18.87 0.66
CA GLY A 227 9.74 -17.55 0.96
C GLY A 227 11.09 -17.25 0.30
N LEU A 228 11.68 -18.19 -0.43
CA LEU A 228 12.92 -18.01 -1.18
C LEU A 228 12.63 -17.99 -2.69
N VAL A 229 13.33 -17.12 -3.42
CA VAL A 229 13.24 -17.10 -4.88
C VAL A 229 14.07 -18.26 -5.44
N VAL A 230 13.40 -19.23 -6.04
CA VAL A 230 14.04 -20.37 -6.70
C VAL A 230 14.67 -19.90 -8.01
N ARG A 231 15.98 -20.11 -8.15
CA ARG A 231 16.78 -19.75 -9.35
C ARG A 231 17.25 -20.96 -10.15
N ASP A 232 16.84 -22.16 -9.77
CA ASP A 232 17.17 -23.38 -10.50
C ASP A 232 16.39 -23.43 -11.82
N ILE A 233 17.12 -23.43 -12.94
CA ILE A 233 16.56 -23.35 -14.30
C ILE A 233 15.73 -24.58 -14.62
N ASP A 234 16.13 -25.77 -14.17
CA ASP A 234 15.41 -27.00 -14.50
C ASP A 234 14.05 -27.02 -13.78
N LYS A 235 14.00 -26.51 -12.54
CA LYS A 235 12.74 -26.32 -11.79
C LYS A 235 11.86 -25.24 -12.41
N ILE A 236 12.42 -24.08 -12.77
CA ILE A 236 11.68 -22.98 -13.40
C ILE A 236 11.03 -23.44 -14.72
N LYS A 237 11.81 -24.11 -15.58
CA LYS A 237 11.30 -24.62 -16.86
C LYS A 237 10.18 -25.63 -16.65
N LYS A 238 10.37 -26.60 -15.75
CA LYS A 238 9.34 -27.61 -15.46
C LYS A 238 8.03 -26.96 -15.04
N GLN A 239 8.09 -26.04 -14.08
CA GLN A 239 6.92 -25.29 -13.61
C GLN A 239 6.24 -24.50 -14.75
N TYR A 240 7.03 -23.85 -15.61
CA TYR A 240 6.50 -23.08 -16.73
C TYR A 240 5.83 -23.95 -17.81
N PHE A 241 6.44 -25.08 -18.20
CA PHE A 241 5.89 -26.00 -19.19
C PHE A 241 4.65 -26.76 -18.68
N GLU A 242 4.57 -27.03 -17.38
CA GLU A 242 3.38 -27.61 -16.75
C GLU A 242 2.24 -26.58 -16.59
N SER A 243 2.56 -25.29 -16.54
CA SER A 243 1.58 -24.22 -16.44
C SER A 243 0.75 -24.04 -17.71
N LYS A 244 -0.53 -23.65 -17.54
CA LYS A 244 -1.40 -23.25 -18.65
C LYS A 244 -0.87 -22.04 -19.42
N GLN A 245 -0.03 -21.22 -18.78
CA GLN A 245 0.56 -20.04 -19.40
C GLN A 245 1.36 -20.38 -20.68
N PHE A 246 2.11 -21.49 -20.67
CA PHE A 246 2.87 -21.93 -21.84
C PHE A 246 1.96 -22.16 -23.06
N LYS A 247 0.75 -22.70 -22.85
CA LYS A 247 -0.21 -22.93 -23.95
C LYS A 247 -0.67 -21.60 -24.57
N TYR A 248 -1.00 -20.60 -23.75
CA TYR A 248 -1.38 -19.28 -24.25
C TYR A 248 -0.21 -18.57 -24.95
N ASP A 249 1.00 -18.72 -24.42
CA ASP A 249 2.21 -18.14 -25.00
C ASP A 249 2.54 -18.71 -26.39
N ILE A 250 2.30 -20.00 -26.62
CA ILE A 250 2.47 -20.64 -27.94
C ILE A 250 1.38 -20.22 -28.93
N ILE A 251 0.11 -20.23 -28.52
CA ILE A 251 -1.01 -19.85 -29.40
C ILE A 251 -0.89 -18.38 -29.83
N SER A 252 -0.39 -17.51 -28.96
CA SER A 252 -0.22 -16.09 -29.25
C SER A 252 0.89 -15.75 -30.26
N ILE A 253 1.78 -16.68 -30.61
CA ILE A 253 2.89 -16.46 -31.55
C ILE A 253 2.63 -17.10 -32.93
N ILE A 254 1.56 -17.87 -33.11
CA ILE A 254 1.31 -18.57 -34.39
C ILE A 254 1.24 -17.54 -35.55
N PRO A 255 2.12 -17.62 -36.55
CA PRO A 255 2.33 -16.58 -37.58
C PRO A 255 1.32 -16.68 -38.74
N LEU A 256 0.04 -16.92 -38.47
CA LEU A 256 -0.99 -17.07 -39.51
C LEU A 256 -1.23 -15.79 -40.31
N ASP A 257 -0.99 -14.64 -39.70
CA ASP A 257 -1.18 -13.30 -40.26
C ASP A 257 -0.14 -12.93 -41.32
N TYR A 258 1.09 -13.44 -41.22
CA TYR A 258 2.08 -13.24 -42.29
C TYR A 258 1.68 -13.95 -43.59
N VAL A 259 0.88 -15.01 -43.49
CA VAL A 259 0.38 -15.75 -44.66
C VAL A 259 -0.99 -15.23 -45.10
N LEU A 260 -1.93 -14.97 -44.17
CA LEU A 260 -3.31 -14.64 -44.53
C LEU A 260 -3.67 -13.14 -44.42
N GLY A 261 -2.83 -12.34 -43.75
CA GLY A 261 -3.12 -10.93 -43.43
C GLY A 261 -2.71 -9.92 -44.51
N TRP A 262 -1.93 -10.34 -45.51
CA TRP A 262 -1.42 -9.46 -46.55
C TRP A 262 -2.17 -9.63 -47.88
N PRO A 263 -2.34 -8.56 -48.68
CA PRO A 263 -3.08 -8.63 -49.94
C PRO A 263 -2.22 -9.34 -50.99
N TRP A 264 -2.39 -10.65 -51.18
CA TRP A 264 -1.68 -11.36 -52.25
C TRP A 264 -2.17 -10.90 -53.64
N PRO A 265 -1.33 -11.00 -54.69
CA PRO A 265 -1.68 -10.63 -56.07
C PRO A 265 -2.62 -11.66 -56.72
N PHE A 266 -3.68 -12.03 -56.01
CA PHE A 266 -4.75 -12.90 -56.45
C PHE A 266 -6.07 -12.14 -56.26
N GLN A 267 -6.76 -11.85 -57.36
CA GLN A 267 -7.97 -11.00 -57.35
C GLN A 267 -9.11 -11.55 -56.47
N TRP A 268 -9.16 -12.86 -56.22
CA TRP A 268 -10.15 -13.50 -55.34
C TRP A 268 -9.75 -13.45 -53.85
N PHE A 269 -8.51 -13.08 -53.52
CA PHE A 269 -8.01 -13.14 -52.16
C PHE A 269 -8.18 -11.79 -51.45
N ARG A 270 -9.04 -11.75 -50.41
CA ARG A 270 -9.14 -10.62 -49.48
C ARG A 270 -8.19 -10.83 -48.31
N PRO A 271 -7.38 -9.83 -47.91
CA PRO A 271 -6.53 -9.95 -46.72
C PRO A 271 -7.36 -10.05 -45.45
N PHE A 272 -6.91 -10.89 -44.51
CA PHE A 272 -7.54 -11.08 -43.19
C PHE A 272 -6.59 -10.69 -42.04
N PRO A 273 -6.29 -9.39 -41.82
CA PRO A 273 -5.48 -8.95 -40.67
C PRO A 273 -5.99 -9.44 -39.30
N ILE A 274 -7.29 -9.73 -39.16
CA ILE A 274 -7.93 -10.19 -37.93
C ILE A 274 -7.33 -11.49 -37.34
N VAL A 275 -6.68 -12.33 -38.16
CA VAL A 275 -6.05 -13.57 -37.66
C VAL A 275 -4.90 -13.28 -36.67
N ARG A 276 -4.40 -12.04 -36.63
CA ARG A 276 -3.41 -11.55 -35.65
C ARG A 276 -4.01 -11.31 -34.26
N LEU A 277 -5.33 -11.44 -34.05
CA LEU A 277 -5.95 -11.30 -32.73
C LEU A 277 -5.49 -12.32 -31.70
N ASN A 278 -4.88 -13.45 -32.12
CA ASN A 278 -4.25 -14.41 -31.21
C ASN A 278 -3.20 -13.77 -30.28
N ARG A 279 -2.59 -12.64 -30.69
CA ARG A 279 -1.63 -11.88 -29.88
C ARG A 279 -2.25 -11.29 -28.59
N LEU A 280 -3.58 -11.09 -28.57
CA LEU A 280 -4.30 -10.56 -27.40
C LEU A 280 -4.48 -11.58 -26.25
N LEU A 281 -4.07 -12.84 -26.43
CA LEU A 281 -4.10 -13.85 -25.36
C LEU A 281 -3.11 -13.55 -24.22
N ARG A 282 -2.18 -12.58 -24.39
CA ARG A 282 -1.18 -12.16 -23.38
C ARG A 282 -1.64 -11.03 -22.46
N ILE A 283 -2.94 -10.94 -22.20
CA ILE A 283 -3.51 -9.91 -21.33
C ILE A 283 -2.94 -9.96 -19.90
N ASP A 284 -2.47 -11.14 -19.46
CA ASP A 284 -1.82 -11.34 -18.15
C ASP A 284 -0.63 -10.39 -17.94
N ARG A 285 0.15 -10.11 -18.99
CA ARG A 285 1.31 -9.22 -18.90
C ARG A 285 0.94 -7.77 -18.64
N VAL A 286 -0.16 -7.33 -19.24
CA VAL A 286 -0.65 -5.97 -19.06
C VAL A 286 -1.21 -5.80 -17.65
N GLN A 287 -1.92 -6.81 -17.12
CA GLN A 287 -2.41 -6.83 -15.75
C GLN A 287 -1.23 -6.76 -14.75
N ASP A 288 -0.23 -7.64 -14.91
CA ASP A 288 1.01 -7.62 -14.10
C ASP A 288 1.69 -6.24 -14.12
N CYS A 289 1.77 -5.61 -15.29
CA CYS A 289 2.38 -4.30 -15.46
C CYS A 289 1.56 -3.21 -14.76
N MET A 290 0.24 -3.21 -14.95
CA MET A 290 -0.66 -2.21 -14.36
C MET A 290 -0.68 -2.29 -12.83
N GLU A 291 -0.78 -3.49 -12.26
CA GLU A 291 -0.77 -3.69 -10.80
C GLU A 291 0.55 -3.19 -10.19
N ARG A 292 1.69 -3.51 -10.80
CA ARG A 292 2.99 -3.01 -10.33
C ARG A 292 3.12 -1.51 -10.47
N THR A 293 2.67 -0.95 -11.60
CA THR A 293 2.71 0.50 -11.82
C THR A 293 1.85 1.23 -10.79
N GLU A 294 0.70 0.67 -10.45
CA GLU A 294 -0.19 1.21 -9.41
C GLU A 294 0.50 1.24 -8.04
N THR A 295 1.11 0.13 -7.63
CA THR A 295 1.80 0.06 -6.32
C THR A 295 3.05 0.96 -6.23
N ARG A 296 3.71 1.22 -7.37
CA ARG A 296 4.90 2.08 -7.46
C ARG A 296 4.56 3.56 -7.62
N SER A 297 3.33 3.87 -8.04
CA SER A 297 2.89 5.24 -8.24
C SER A 297 2.76 5.97 -6.90
N SER A 298 3.28 7.19 -6.84
CA SER A 298 3.04 8.10 -5.70
C SER A 298 1.57 8.55 -5.64
N MET A 299 0.83 8.42 -6.73
CA MET A 299 -0.57 8.81 -6.88
C MET A 299 -1.39 7.63 -7.45
N PRO A 300 -1.66 6.58 -6.64
CA PRO A 300 -2.34 5.38 -7.12
C PRO A 300 -3.77 5.66 -7.60
N ASN A 301 -4.51 6.56 -6.92
CA ASN A 301 -5.85 6.95 -7.34
C ASN A 301 -5.85 7.64 -8.72
N ALA A 302 -4.95 8.60 -8.95
CA ALA A 302 -4.87 9.26 -10.27
C ALA A 302 -4.52 8.26 -11.39
N PHE A 303 -3.61 7.32 -11.11
CA PHE A 303 -3.25 6.26 -12.05
C PHE A 303 -4.44 5.34 -12.39
N ARG A 304 -5.24 4.94 -11.38
CA ARG A 304 -6.46 4.14 -11.61
C ARG A 304 -7.47 4.88 -12.49
N VAL A 305 -7.71 6.18 -12.25
CA VAL A 305 -8.59 6.99 -13.14
C VAL A 305 -8.05 6.98 -14.56
N LEU A 306 -6.74 7.20 -14.74
CA LEU A 306 -6.11 7.22 -16.05
C LEU A 306 -6.27 5.87 -16.78
N CYS A 307 -6.11 4.75 -16.07
CA CYS A 307 -6.32 3.41 -16.64
C CYS A 307 -7.78 3.21 -17.08
N VAL A 308 -8.75 3.66 -16.27
CA VAL A 308 -10.18 3.60 -16.63
C VAL A 308 -10.47 4.44 -17.87
N VAL A 309 -9.96 5.68 -17.93
CA VAL A 309 -10.09 6.55 -19.12
C VAL A 309 -9.47 5.89 -20.35
N TRP A 310 -8.32 5.24 -20.21
CA TRP A 310 -7.69 4.51 -21.30
C TRP A 310 -8.54 3.33 -21.79
N TYR A 311 -9.13 2.54 -20.88
CA TYR A 311 -10.07 1.47 -21.25
C TYR A 311 -11.27 2.00 -22.03
N ILE A 312 -11.81 3.16 -21.66
CA ILE A 312 -12.92 3.81 -22.38
C ILE A 312 -12.52 4.12 -23.82
N ILE A 313 -11.36 4.75 -24.01
CA ILE A 313 -10.87 5.11 -25.34
C ILE A 313 -10.70 3.86 -26.22
N VAL A 314 -10.19 2.76 -25.65
CA VAL A 314 -10.07 1.48 -26.36
C VAL A 314 -11.43 0.91 -26.74
N ILE A 315 -12.41 0.91 -25.83
CA ILE A 315 -13.76 0.40 -26.12
C ILE A 315 -14.43 1.23 -27.22
N ILE A 316 -14.33 2.56 -27.14
CA ILE A 316 -14.83 3.47 -28.19
C ILE A 316 -14.13 3.20 -29.52
N HIS A 317 -12.81 2.98 -29.52
CA HIS A 317 -12.07 2.64 -30.73
C HIS A 317 -12.57 1.34 -31.38
N TRP A 318 -12.78 0.28 -30.59
CA TRP A 318 -13.31 -0.99 -31.09
C TRP A 318 -14.73 -0.86 -31.62
N ASN A 319 -15.59 -0.15 -30.91
CA ASN A 319 -16.96 0.06 -31.34
C ASN A 319 -17.05 0.96 -32.59
N ALA A 320 -16.17 1.96 -32.72
CA ALA A 320 -16.01 2.72 -33.96
C ALA A 320 -15.63 1.84 -35.15
N CYS A 321 -14.73 0.86 -34.94
CA CYS A 321 -14.39 -0.12 -35.95
C CYS A 321 -15.59 -1.02 -36.30
N PHE A 322 -16.39 -1.45 -35.32
CA PHE A 322 -17.61 -2.22 -35.59
C PHE A 322 -18.65 -1.42 -36.37
N TYR A 323 -18.89 -0.15 -36.02
CA TYR A 323 -19.79 0.73 -36.77
C TYR A 323 -19.40 0.85 -38.24
N PHE A 324 -18.12 1.15 -38.51
CA PHE A 324 -17.65 1.28 -39.88
C PHE A 324 -17.69 -0.06 -40.63
N TRP A 325 -17.33 -1.16 -39.98
CA TRP A 325 -17.38 -2.49 -40.58
C TRP A 325 -18.81 -2.90 -40.96
N ILE A 326 -19.79 -2.65 -40.10
CA ILE A 326 -21.21 -2.90 -40.39
C ILE A 326 -21.69 -1.98 -41.53
N SER A 327 -21.27 -0.71 -41.53
CA SER A 327 -21.58 0.23 -42.62
C SER A 327 -21.04 -0.25 -43.97
N GLU A 328 -19.82 -0.79 -44.01
CA GLU A 328 -19.23 -1.36 -45.23
C GLU A 328 -19.97 -2.63 -45.68
N MET A 329 -20.40 -3.48 -44.74
CA MET A 329 -21.12 -4.72 -45.01
C MET A 329 -22.54 -4.49 -45.56
N ILE A 330 -23.24 -3.45 -45.08
CA ILE A 330 -24.55 -3.03 -45.61
C ILE A 330 -24.36 -2.34 -46.98
N GLY A 331 -23.32 -1.51 -47.09
CA GLY A 331 -22.95 -0.77 -48.28
C GLY A 331 -22.82 0.72 -47.96
N LEU A 332 -21.65 1.31 -48.23
CA LEU A 332 -21.42 2.73 -47.91
C LEU A 332 -22.38 3.64 -48.69
N GLY A 333 -23.04 4.55 -47.98
CA GLY A 333 -24.02 5.48 -48.55
C GLY A 333 -25.31 4.83 -49.08
N SER A 334 -25.69 3.63 -48.59
CA SER A 334 -26.97 2.99 -48.91
C SER A 334 -28.18 3.72 -48.31
N ASP A 335 -28.01 4.32 -47.13
CA ASP A 335 -29.06 4.97 -46.35
C ASP A 335 -28.46 6.13 -45.50
N GLY A 336 -29.30 6.74 -44.66
CA GLY A 336 -28.93 7.88 -43.82
C GLY A 336 -28.16 7.54 -42.54
N TRP A 337 -28.01 6.26 -42.18
CA TRP A 337 -27.34 5.81 -40.95
C TRP A 337 -25.89 5.39 -41.22
N VAL A 338 -25.68 4.60 -42.27
CA VAL A 338 -24.32 4.14 -42.65
C VAL A 338 -23.41 5.32 -42.99
N TYR A 339 -22.10 5.10 -42.91
CA TYR A 339 -21.14 6.08 -43.42
C TYR A 339 -21.33 6.27 -44.94
N GLY A 340 -21.43 7.52 -45.41
CA GLY A 340 -21.45 7.83 -46.84
C GLY A 340 -22.22 9.10 -47.20
N ALA A 341 -22.41 9.32 -48.51
CA ALA A 341 -22.95 10.56 -49.06
C ALA A 341 -24.38 10.91 -48.59
N LEU A 342 -25.23 9.91 -48.33
CA LEU A 342 -26.60 10.11 -47.84
C LEU A 342 -26.62 10.55 -46.36
N ASN A 343 -25.66 10.11 -45.56
CA ASN A 343 -25.49 10.55 -44.20
C ASN A 343 -24.73 11.89 -44.17
N ARG A 344 -25.49 13.00 -44.17
CA ARG A 344 -24.95 14.37 -44.16
C ARG A 344 -24.15 14.72 -42.90
N GLN A 345 -24.31 13.99 -41.80
CA GLN A 345 -23.44 14.15 -40.62
C GLN A 345 -22.06 13.53 -40.88
N SER A 346 -22.01 12.41 -41.62
CA SER A 346 -20.77 11.72 -42.00
C SER A 346 -20.00 12.44 -43.10
N LEU A 347 -20.68 12.94 -44.13
CA LEU A 347 -20.11 13.74 -45.21
C LEU A 347 -20.95 15.02 -45.42
N PRO A 348 -20.62 16.09 -44.68
CA PRO A 348 -21.16 17.43 -44.92
C PRO A 348 -20.67 18.00 -46.26
N GLU A 349 -21.27 19.10 -46.70
CA GLU A 349 -20.85 19.80 -47.92
C GLU A 349 -19.39 20.26 -47.82
N ASN A 350 -18.65 20.12 -48.93
CA ASN A 350 -17.23 20.47 -49.04
C ASN A 350 -16.29 19.65 -48.14
N VAL A 351 -16.68 18.44 -47.74
CA VAL A 351 -15.83 17.52 -46.97
C VAL A 351 -15.45 16.32 -47.82
N LYS A 352 -14.16 16.15 -48.09
CA LYS A 352 -13.61 15.02 -48.85
C LYS A 352 -13.74 13.71 -48.07
N ASP A 353 -14.22 12.66 -48.72
CA ASP A 353 -14.10 11.29 -48.21
C ASP A 353 -12.63 10.86 -48.19
N THR A 354 -12.12 10.60 -46.98
CA THR A 354 -10.74 10.18 -46.73
C THR A 354 -10.73 9.15 -45.61
N LEU A 355 -9.66 8.33 -45.56
CA LEU A 355 -9.45 7.39 -44.46
C LEU A 355 -9.55 8.06 -43.08
N LEU A 356 -8.95 9.23 -42.94
CA LEU A 356 -8.98 10.01 -41.71
C LEU A 356 -10.42 10.42 -41.36
N ARG A 357 -11.20 10.89 -42.35
CA ARG A 357 -12.61 11.28 -42.14
C ARG A 357 -13.46 10.09 -41.71
N ARG A 358 -13.29 8.93 -42.37
CA ARG A 358 -13.97 7.67 -42.03
C ARG A 358 -13.72 7.28 -40.58
N TYR A 359 -12.46 7.29 -40.14
CA TYR A 359 -12.11 6.96 -38.76
C TYR A 359 -12.65 7.99 -37.76
N ILE A 360 -12.43 9.29 -37.97
CA ILE A 360 -12.85 10.35 -37.05
C ILE A 360 -14.37 10.34 -36.87
N TYR A 361 -15.14 10.22 -37.96
CA TYR A 361 -16.59 10.18 -37.86
C TYR A 361 -17.06 8.93 -37.11
N SER A 362 -16.49 7.76 -37.41
CA SER A 362 -16.84 6.51 -36.72
C SER A 362 -16.52 6.57 -35.21
N PHE A 363 -15.38 7.18 -34.85
CA PHE A 363 -15.00 7.41 -33.46
C PHE A 363 -15.95 8.39 -32.75
N TYR A 364 -16.33 9.46 -33.43
CA TYR A 364 -17.33 10.41 -32.95
C TYR A 364 -18.68 9.72 -32.73
N TRP A 365 -19.19 9.00 -33.73
CA TRP A 365 -20.45 8.25 -33.66
C TRP A 365 -20.45 7.28 -32.48
N SER A 366 -19.38 6.47 -32.35
CA SER A 366 -19.25 5.52 -31.24
C SER A 366 -19.18 6.22 -29.89
N THR A 367 -18.55 7.39 -29.80
CA THR A 367 -18.49 8.15 -28.55
C THR A 367 -19.90 8.54 -28.13
N LEU A 368 -20.70 9.13 -29.03
CA LEU A 368 -22.04 9.60 -28.72
C LEU A 368 -23.00 8.47 -28.32
N ILE A 369 -22.90 7.31 -28.95
CA ILE A 369 -23.71 6.14 -28.61
C ILE A 369 -23.31 5.57 -27.25
N LEU A 370 -22.01 5.31 -27.02
CA LEU A 370 -21.54 4.72 -25.76
C LEU A 370 -21.67 5.66 -24.56
N THR A 371 -21.64 6.98 -24.77
CA THR A 371 -21.93 7.97 -23.72
C THR A 371 -23.41 8.31 -23.60
N THR A 372 -24.30 7.61 -24.33
CA THR A 372 -25.76 7.76 -24.27
C THR A 372 -26.29 9.15 -24.61
N ILE A 373 -25.51 9.95 -25.37
CA ILE A 373 -25.94 11.27 -25.86
C ILE A 373 -26.90 11.08 -27.03
N GLY A 374 -26.58 10.17 -27.96
CA GLY A 374 -27.51 9.72 -29.00
C GLY A 374 -27.82 10.73 -30.11
N GLU A 375 -27.09 11.85 -30.24
CA GLU A 375 -27.25 12.82 -31.33
C GLU A 375 -26.61 12.33 -32.66
N VAL A 376 -27.10 11.19 -33.16
CA VAL A 376 -26.66 10.57 -34.41
C VAL A 376 -27.89 10.19 -35.25
N PRO A 377 -27.74 10.03 -36.59
CA PRO A 377 -28.82 9.57 -37.45
C PRO A 377 -29.46 8.29 -36.92
N SER A 378 -30.79 8.22 -37.01
CA SER A 378 -31.55 7.04 -36.62
C SER A 378 -31.28 5.87 -37.59
N PRO A 379 -31.23 4.63 -37.09
CA PRO A 379 -31.15 3.45 -37.94
C PRO A 379 -32.38 3.36 -38.87
N VAL A 380 -32.18 2.77 -40.04
CA VAL A 380 -33.17 2.59 -41.10
C VAL A 380 -33.50 1.10 -41.27
N GLN A 381 -32.49 0.22 -41.26
CA GLN A 381 -32.68 -1.22 -41.45
C GLN A 381 -32.78 -1.99 -40.12
N ASN A 382 -33.46 -3.15 -40.14
CA ASN A 382 -33.63 -4.00 -38.94
C ASN A 382 -32.30 -4.43 -38.31
N VAL A 383 -31.26 -4.68 -39.11
CA VAL A 383 -29.93 -5.04 -38.62
C VAL A 383 -29.27 -3.87 -37.87
N GLU A 384 -29.47 -2.65 -38.34
CA GLU A 384 -28.98 -1.42 -37.70
C GLU A 384 -29.74 -1.16 -36.40
N TYR A 385 -31.07 -1.32 -36.40
CA TYR A 385 -31.88 -1.25 -35.18
C TYR A 385 -31.38 -2.23 -34.11
N LEU A 386 -31.09 -3.47 -34.50
CA LEU A 386 -30.57 -4.48 -33.57
C LEU A 386 -29.18 -4.08 -33.02
N PHE A 387 -28.28 -3.64 -33.90
CA PHE A 387 -26.95 -3.20 -33.51
C PHE A 387 -26.99 -1.99 -32.56
N VAL A 388 -27.69 -0.92 -32.95
CA VAL A 388 -27.82 0.31 -32.14
C VAL A 388 -28.49 0.03 -30.80
N THR A 389 -29.51 -0.83 -30.76
CA THR A 389 -30.18 -1.19 -29.49
C THR A 389 -29.22 -1.93 -28.55
N LEU A 390 -28.48 -2.92 -29.07
CA LEU A 390 -27.48 -3.66 -28.28
C LEU A 390 -26.34 -2.74 -27.81
N ASP A 391 -25.88 -1.85 -28.67
CA ASP A 391 -24.78 -0.93 -28.37
C ASP A 391 -25.19 0.12 -27.33
N LEU A 392 -26.42 0.66 -27.41
CA LEU A 392 -26.97 1.54 -26.37
C LEU A 392 -27.13 0.81 -25.03
N MET A 393 -27.60 -0.45 -25.02
CA MET A 393 -27.67 -1.25 -23.79
C MET A 393 -26.29 -1.47 -23.16
N CYS A 394 -25.29 -1.81 -23.98
CA CYS A 394 -23.90 -1.95 -23.53
C CYS A 394 -23.34 -0.62 -23.03
N GLY A 395 -23.58 0.47 -23.76
CA GLY A 395 -23.15 1.83 -23.42
C GLY A 395 -23.66 2.29 -22.06
N VAL A 396 -24.96 2.11 -21.77
CA VAL A 396 -25.54 2.44 -20.45
C VAL A 396 -24.84 1.68 -19.32
N LEU A 397 -24.62 0.37 -19.48
CA LEU A 397 -23.96 -0.46 -18.45
C LEU A 397 -22.50 -0.08 -18.23
N ILE A 398 -21.76 0.13 -19.32
CA ILE A 398 -20.34 0.51 -19.29
C ILE A 398 -20.20 1.88 -18.64
N PHE A 399 -20.97 2.87 -19.11
CA PHE A 399 -20.94 4.24 -18.59
C PHE A 399 -21.32 4.31 -17.11
N ALA A 400 -22.36 3.60 -16.69
CA ALA A 400 -22.75 3.52 -15.27
C ALA A 400 -21.64 2.92 -14.39
N THR A 401 -21.00 1.84 -14.85
CA THR A 401 -19.89 1.20 -14.13
C THR A 401 -18.68 2.14 -13.98
N ILE A 402 -18.34 2.85 -15.05
CA ILE A 402 -17.24 3.82 -15.06
C ILE A 402 -17.51 4.97 -14.10
N VAL A 403 -18.67 5.62 -14.22
CA VAL A 403 -19.03 6.76 -13.37
C VAL A 403 -19.07 6.34 -11.91
N GLY A 404 -19.57 5.13 -11.61
CA GLY A 404 -19.54 4.55 -10.26
C GLY A 404 -18.11 4.35 -9.74
N ASN A 405 -17.22 3.77 -10.55
CA ASN A 405 -15.82 3.52 -10.17
C ASN A 405 -15.03 4.82 -9.97
N VAL A 406 -15.19 5.80 -10.86
CA VAL A 406 -14.57 7.14 -10.73
C VAL A 406 -15.11 7.85 -9.48
N GLY A 407 -16.43 7.78 -9.25
CA GLY A 407 -17.07 8.35 -8.06
C GLY A 407 -16.55 7.74 -6.76
N SER A 408 -16.44 6.40 -6.69
CA SER A 408 -15.84 5.69 -5.55
C SER A 408 -14.39 6.10 -5.30
N MET A 409 -13.63 6.36 -6.36
CA MET A 409 -12.24 6.77 -6.23
C MET A 409 -12.09 8.20 -5.71
N ILE A 410 -12.97 9.12 -6.14
CA ILE A 410 -13.04 10.50 -5.63
C ILE A 410 -13.43 10.51 -4.14
N SER A 411 -14.39 9.68 -3.73
CA SER A 411 -14.77 9.58 -2.33
C SER A 411 -13.64 9.00 -1.47
N ASN A 412 -12.92 7.98 -1.96
CA ASN A 412 -11.74 7.44 -1.28
C ASN A 412 -10.61 8.46 -1.15
N MET A 413 -10.38 9.31 -2.16
CA MET A 413 -9.35 10.35 -2.10
C MET A 413 -9.64 11.42 -1.05
N SER A 414 -10.92 11.75 -0.84
CA SER A 414 -11.36 12.73 0.15
C SER A 414 -11.67 12.13 1.53
N ALA A 415 -11.55 10.81 1.71
CA ALA A 415 -11.96 10.09 2.91
C ALA A 415 -11.35 10.66 4.20
N ALA A 416 -10.05 10.95 4.22
CA ALA A 416 -9.37 11.50 5.41
C ALA A 416 -9.88 12.91 5.78
N ARG A 417 -10.19 13.74 4.77
CA ARG A 417 -10.77 15.07 5.00
C ARG A 417 -12.20 14.94 5.53
N THR A 418 -12.98 14.04 4.95
CA THR A 418 -14.36 13.77 5.38
C THR A 418 -14.39 13.22 6.81
N GLU A 419 -13.50 12.29 7.17
CA GLU A 419 -13.41 11.76 8.54
C GLU A 419 -13.07 12.87 9.55
N PHE A 420 -12.12 13.75 9.22
CA PHE A 420 -11.77 14.87 10.08
C PHE A 420 -12.94 15.85 10.25
N GLN A 421 -13.65 16.17 9.17
CA GLN A 421 -14.85 17.02 9.24
C GLN A 421 -15.96 16.38 10.07
N ASN A 422 -16.21 15.07 9.90
CA ASN A 422 -17.20 14.35 10.70
C ASN A 422 -16.89 14.42 12.21
N LYS A 423 -15.60 14.32 12.60
CA LYS A 423 -15.19 14.50 14.00
C LYS A 423 -15.40 15.92 14.50
N MET A 424 -15.03 16.92 13.69
CA MET A 424 -15.24 18.33 14.01
C MET A 424 -16.74 18.65 14.19
N ASP A 425 -17.58 18.18 13.27
CA ASP A 425 -19.02 18.43 13.30
C ASP A 425 -19.69 17.73 14.49
N GLY A 426 -19.27 16.51 14.84
CA GLY A 426 -19.71 15.85 16.07
C GLY A 426 -19.36 16.63 17.34
N ILE A 427 -18.19 17.28 17.38
CA ILE A 427 -17.78 18.10 18.52
C ILE A 427 -18.57 19.42 18.58
N LYS A 428 -18.81 20.07 17.43
CA LYS A 428 -19.68 21.25 17.35
C LYS A 428 -21.09 20.92 17.85
N GLN A 429 -21.66 19.81 17.38
CA GLN A 429 -22.97 19.34 17.81
C GLN A 429 -23.01 19.07 19.33
N TYR A 430 -21.97 18.45 19.89
CA TYR A 430 -21.85 18.24 21.33
C TYR A 430 -21.81 19.56 22.12
N MET A 431 -21.03 20.54 21.66
CA MET A 431 -20.90 21.84 22.32
C MET A 431 -22.21 22.63 22.27
N GLU A 432 -22.93 22.57 21.15
CA GLU A 432 -24.24 23.19 20.99
C GLU A 432 -25.28 22.56 21.93
N LEU A 433 -25.36 21.22 21.94
CA LEU A 433 -26.26 20.47 22.82
C LEU A 433 -26.01 20.76 24.31
N ARG A 434 -24.74 20.92 24.70
CA ARG A 434 -24.32 21.23 26.08
C ARG A 434 -24.28 22.73 26.39
N ARG A 435 -24.64 23.60 25.43
CA ARG A 435 -24.63 25.07 25.58
C ARG A 435 -23.28 25.59 26.09
N VAL A 436 -22.19 25.11 25.50
CA VAL A 436 -20.84 25.59 25.81
C VAL A 436 -20.69 27.06 25.39
N SER A 437 -19.91 27.83 26.14
CA SER A 437 -19.65 29.24 25.81
C SER A 437 -19.01 29.39 24.42
N LYS A 438 -19.39 30.44 23.67
CA LYS A 438 -18.82 30.72 22.34
C LYS A 438 -17.30 30.94 22.36
N GLN A 439 -16.76 31.42 23.47
CA GLN A 439 -15.31 31.58 23.63
C GLN A 439 -14.59 30.21 23.66
N LEU A 440 -15.12 29.24 24.40
CA LEU A 440 -14.55 27.89 24.45
C LEU A 440 -14.75 27.15 23.12
N GLU A 441 -15.91 27.30 22.49
CA GLU A 441 -16.19 26.75 21.15
C GLU A 441 -15.17 27.23 20.10
N MET A 442 -14.95 28.55 20.02
CA MET A 442 -13.94 29.14 19.11
C MET A 442 -12.52 28.64 19.41
N ARG A 443 -12.18 28.42 20.68
CA ARG A 443 -10.88 27.88 21.08
C ARG A 443 -10.71 26.43 20.63
N VAL A 444 -11.75 25.60 20.78
CA VAL A 444 -11.73 24.20 20.32
C VAL A 444 -11.59 24.13 18.79
N ILE A 445 -12.35 24.95 18.05
CA ILE A 445 -12.27 24.99 16.57
C ILE A 445 -10.86 25.38 16.11
N LYS A 446 -10.27 26.44 16.70
CA LYS A 446 -8.89 26.86 16.38
C LYS A 446 -7.84 25.78 16.65
N TRP A 447 -8.00 25.02 17.74
CA TRP A 447 -7.10 23.92 18.05
C TRP A 447 -7.21 22.80 17.01
N PHE A 448 -8.42 22.44 16.59
CA PHE A 448 -8.62 21.47 15.50
C PHE A 448 -8.07 21.97 14.16
N ASP A 449 -8.27 23.25 13.82
CA ASP A 449 -7.73 23.84 12.59
C ASP A 449 -6.19 23.77 12.58
N TYR A 450 -5.54 24.01 13.73
CA TYR A 450 -4.10 23.85 13.89
C TYR A 450 -3.65 22.41 13.66
N LEU A 451 -4.34 21.43 14.26
CA LEU A 451 -4.04 20.01 14.05
C LEU A 451 -4.15 19.61 12.58
N TRP A 452 -5.19 20.07 11.89
CA TRP A 452 -5.38 19.78 10.46
C TRP A 452 -4.29 20.42 9.60
N ALA A 453 -3.99 21.70 9.82
CA ALA A 453 -3.00 22.44 9.02
C ALA A 453 -1.60 21.82 9.13
N ASN A 454 -1.24 21.28 10.29
CA ASN A 454 0.05 20.66 10.53
C ASN A 454 0.09 19.16 10.16
N LYS A 455 -0.94 18.64 9.49
CA LYS A 455 -1.08 17.22 9.11
C LYS A 455 -0.89 16.26 10.27
N GLN A 456 -1.20 16.72 11.48
CA GLN A 456 -1.06 15.94 12.67
C GLN A 456 -2.33 15.11 12.81
N SER A 457 -2.27 13.87 12.34
CA SER A 457 -3.39 12.95 12.51
C SER A 457 -3.63 12.76 14.00
N LEU A 458 -4.90 12.72 14.40
CA LEU A 458 -5.30 12.38 15.78
C LEU A 458 -4.86 10.94 16.18
N SER A 459 -4.29 10.17 15.24
CA SER A 459 -4.00 8.73 15.39
C SER A 459 -2.74 8.27 14.65
N ASP A 460 -1.58 8.85 14.96
CA ASP A 460 -0.29 8.30 14.49
C ASP A 460 -0.07 6.86 14.98
N GLN A 461 -0.64 6.49 16.13
CA GLN A 461 -0.50 5.15 16.70
C GLN A 461 -1.26 4.04 15.95
N GLN A 462 -2.38 4.33 15.28
CA GLN A 462 -3.10 3.28 14.53
C GLN A 462 -2.38 2.92 13.24
N VAL A 463 -1.72 3.88 12.60
CA VAL A 463 -0.96 3.66 11.36
C VAL A 463 0.24 2.75 11.64
N LEU A 464 0.97 2.99 12.72
CA LEU A 464 2.15 2.19 13.08
C LEU A 464 1.79 0.76 13.51
N ARG A 465 0.61 0.52 14.08
CA ARG A 465 0.16 -0.83 14.53
C ARG A 465 0.04 -1.86 13.41
N VAL A 466 -0.06 -1.45 12.15
CA VAL A 466 -0.10 -2.37 10.99
C VAL A 466 1.28 -2.97 10.71
N LEU A 467 2.35 -2.28 11.13
CA LEU A 467 3.72 -2.70 10.88
C LEU A 467 4.19 -3.71 11.95
N PRO A 468 5.12 -4.62 11.63
CA PRO A 468 5.81 -5.42 12.64
C PRO A 468 6.60 -4.55 13.63
N ASP A 469 6.70 -4.98 14.89
CA ASP A 469 7.36 -4.25 15.98
C ASP A 469 8.78 -3.76 15.62
N LYS A 470 9.53 -4.56 14.85
CA LYS A 470 10.86 -4.18 14.38
C LYS A 470 10.83 -2.94 13.48
N LEU A 471 9.93 -2.90 12.50
CA LEU A 471 9.80 -1.74 11.59
C LEU A 471 9.22 -0.53 12.32
N GLN A 472 8.31 -0.76 13.28
CA GLN A 472 7.83 0.32 14.15
C GLN A 472 8.99 0.96 14.91
N ALA A 473 9.86 0.15 15.53
CA ALA A 473 11.01 0.64 16.28
C ALA A 473 11.99 1.40 15.39
N GLU A 474 12.30 0.89 14.20
CA GLU A 474 13.21 1.55 13.25
C GLU A 474 12.66 2.91 12.79
N ILE A 475 11.39 2.99 12.38
CA ILE A 475 10.74 4.24 11.98
C ILE A 475 10.71 5.22 13.15
N ALA A 476 10.23 4.78 14.31
CA ALA A 476 10.05 5.66 15.44
C ALA A 476 11.41 6.18 15.94
N MET A 477 12.47 5.35 15.92
CA MET A 477 13.83 5.80 16.16
C MET A 477 14.23 6.85 15.14
N GLN A 478 14.10 6.60 13.84
CA GLN A 478 14.50 7.59 12.83
C GLN A 478 13.76 8.94 12.97
N VAL A 479 12.48 8.94 13.37
CA VAL A 479 11.67 10.16 13.52
C VAL A 479 11.94 10.88 14.84
N HIS A 480 12.31 10.19 15.92
CA HIS A 480 12.41 10.77 17.27
C HIS A 480 13.82 10.78 17.87
N PHE A 481 14.80 10.11 17.24
CA PHE A 481 16.14 9.93 17.78
C PHE A 481 16.87 11.25 18.00
N GLU A 482 16.79 12.21 17.06
CA GLU A 482 17.46 13.50 17.25
C GLU A 482 16.91 14.28 18.44
N THR A 483 15.59 14.28 18.64
CA THR A 483 14.94 14.98 19.75
C THR A 483 15.32 14.34 21.07
N LEU A 484 15.32 13.00 21.15
CA LEU A 484 15.68 12.26 22.36
C LEU A 484 17.18 12.34 22.68
N ARG A 485 18.05 12.33 21.67
CA ARG A 485 19.50 12.50 21.88
C ARG A 485 19.85 13.90 22.41
N LYS A 486 19.04 14.92 22.10
CA LYS A 486 19.19 16.27 22.66
C LYS A 486 18.77 16.34 24.14
N VAL A 487 18.01 15.37 24.63
CA VAL A 487 17.59 15.32 26.04
C VAL A 487 18.78 14.93 26.92
N ARG A 488 19.23 15.87 27.77
CA ARG A 488 20.37 15.71 28.68
C ARG A 488 20.30 14.51 29.64
N ILE A 489 19.10 14.02 29.90
CA ILE A 489 18.86 12.88 30.81
C ILE A 489 19.09 11.54 30.08
N PHE A 490 18.91 11.54 28.76
CA PHE A 490 18.97 10.35 27.90
C PHE A 490 20.25 10.25 27.05
N GLN A 491 21.12 11.26 27.10
CA GLN A 491 22.42 11.27 26.40
C GLN A 491 23.35 10.14 26.84
N ASP A 492 23.32 9.82 28.13
CA ASP A 492 24.20 8.84 28.77
C ASP A 492 23.54 7.45 28.88
N CYS A 493 22.37 7.27 28.24
CA CYS A 493 21.62 6.01 28.25
C CYS A 493 21.98 5.14 27.03
N GLU A 494 21.89 3.83 27.20
CA GLU A 494 22.10 2.88 26.10
C GLU A 494 21.01 3.00 25.02
N ALA A 495 21.38 2.72 23.76
CA ALA A 495 20.47 2.85 22.62
C ALA A 495 19.24 1.92 22.69
N GLY A 496 19.37 0.78 23.38
CA GLY A 496 18.27 -0.16 23.61
C GLY A 496 17.12 0.46 24.42
N LEU A 497 17.45 1.19 25.49
CA LEU A 497 16.46 1.92 26.29
C LEU A 497 15.76 2.99 25.45
N LEU A 498 16.51 3.75 24.65
CA LEU A 498 15.94 4.80 23.81
C LEU A 498 14.93 4.22 22.81
N ALA A 499 15.25 3.09 22.16
CA ALA A 499 14.34 2.42 21.24
C ALA A 499 13.04 1.97 21.91
N GLU A 500 13.10 1.46 23.13
CA GLU A 500 11.91 1.06 23.88
C GLU A 500 11.06 2.27 24.31
N LEU A 501 11.72 3.36 24.75
CA LEU A 501 11.03 4.57 25.19
C LEU A 501 10.31 5.28 24.05
N VAL A 502 10.95 5.36 22.87
CA VAL A 502 10.40 5.97 21.66
C VAL A 502 9.03 5.41 21.30
N LEU A 503 8.87 4.08 21.37
CA LEU A 503 7.61 3.42 21.04
C LEU A 503 6.48 3.76 22.01
N LYS A 504 6.80 4.23 23.22
CA LYS A 504 5.85 4.59 24.27
C LYS A 504 5.57 6.10 24.35
N LEU A 505 6.29 6.92 23.56
CA LEU A 505 6.05 8.36 23.53
C LEU A 505 4.71 8.68 22.87
N GLN A 506 3.94 9.54 23.51
CA GLN A 506 2.67 10.04 22.99
C GLN A 506 2.80 11.52 22.65
N LEU A 507 2.41 11.90 21.43
CA LEU A 507 2.44 13.30 21.02
C LEU A 507 1.17 14.01 21.52
N GLN A 508 1.34 15.09 22.29
CA GLN A 508 0.26 15.96 22.76
C GLN A 508 0.50 17.41 22.32
N VAL A 509 -0.58 18.11 21.93
CA VAL A 509 -0.54 19.48 21.43
C VAL A 509 -1.27 20.41 22.38
N PHE A 510 -0.60 21.47 22.80
CA PHE A 510 -1.16 22.51 23.67
C PHE A 510 -1.35 23.82 22.93
N SER A 511 -2.41 24.56 23.26
CA SER A 511 -2.71 25.86 22.65
C SER A 511 -1.95 26.99 23.36
N PRO A 512 -1.80 28.18 22.73
CA PRO A 512 -1.23 29.35 23.38
C PRO A 512 -1.97 29.70 24.68
N GLY A 513 -1.22 29.90 25.77
CA GLY A 513 -1.74 30.23 27.10
C GLY A 513 -2.17 29.03 27.94
N ASP A 514 -2.13 27.81 27.41
CA ASP A 514 -2.51 26.60 28.14
C ASP A 514 -1.50 26.28 29.22
N TYR A 515 -1.99 25.92 30.41
CA TYR A 515 -1.15 25.38 31.48
C TYR A 515 -1.02 23.87 31.28
N ILE A 516 0.20 23.41 31.06
CA ILE A 516 0.51 21.98 30.91
C ILE A 516 0.46 21.31 32.29
N CYS A 517 1.01 21.98 33.30
CA CYS A 517 0.89 21.57 34.68
C CYS A 517 0.87 22.78 35.62
N ARG A 518 0.17 22.64 36.75
CA ARG A 518 0.18 23.63 37.82
C ARG A 518 0.95 23.09 39.03
N LYS A 519 1.55 23.99 39.79
CA LYS A 519 2.22 23.67 41.05
C LYS A 519 1.22 23.01 41.99
N GLY A 520 1.62 21.87 42.56
CA GLY A 520 0.78 21.06 43.44
C GLY A 520 -0.03 19.97 42.75
N ASP A 521 -0.16 19.97 41.41
CA ASP A 521 -0.83 18.88 40.68
C ASP A 521 -0.07 17.57 40.83
N ILE A 522 -0.75 16.43 40.66
CA ILE A 522 -0.12 15.11 40.72
C ILE A 522 0.63 14.84 39.40
N GLY A 523 1.94 14.60 39.47
CA GLY A 523 2.78 14.41 38.28
C GLY A 523 2.84 12.95 37.82
N ARG A 524 1.98 12.54 36.88
CA ARG A 524 1.97 11.16 36.36
C ARG A 524 2.83 10.93 35.12
N GLU A 525 3.29 12.01 34.51
CA GLU A 525 3.88 12.03 33.18
C GLU A 525 5.11 12.94 33.19
N MET A 526 6.06 12.68 32.30
CA MET A 526 7.08 13.68 31.94
C MET A 526 6.86 14.17 30.51
N TYR A 527 7.34 15.36 30.23
CA TYR A 527 7.17 16.02 28.95
C TYR A 527 8.52 16.36 28.34
N ILE A 528 8.64 16.16 27.03
CA ILE A 528 9.80 16.53 26.23
C ILE A 528 9.31 17.52 25.18
N VAL A 529 9.94 18.70 25.13
CA VAL A 529 9.55 19.73 24.16
C VAL A 529 10.05 19.33 22.78
N LYS A 530 9.14 18.94 21.88
CA LYS A 530 9.47 18.62 20.48
C LYS A 530 9.52 19.90 19.65
N ARG A 531 8.47 20.72 19.72
CA ARG A 531 8.36 21.99 18.99
C ARG A 531 7.67 23.06 19.83
N GLY A 532 8.14 24.29 19.67
CA GLY A 532 7.57 25.48 20.31
C GLY A 532 8.27 25.86 21.62
N LYS A 533 7.64 26.76 22.39
CA LYS A 533 8.24 27.39 23.58
C LYS A 533 7.29 27.34 24.77
N LEU A 534 7.82 26.95 25.92
CA LEU A 534 7.11 26.94 27.19
C LEU A 534 7.74 27.94 28.16
N GLN A 535 6.94 28.47 29.08
CA GLN A 535 7.41 29.32 30.16
C GLN A 535 7.04 28.72 31.51
N VAL A 536 8.04 28.65 32.39
CA VAL A 536 7.84 28.35 33.81
C VAL A 536 7.44 29.65 34.48
N VAL A 537 6.21 29.72 35.00
CA VAL A 537 5.64 30.92 35.59
C VAL A 537 5.43 30.80 37.09
N GLY A 538 5.55 31.92 37.79
CA GLY A 538 5.16 32.02 39.19
C GLY A 538 3.67 31.88 39.41
N ASP A 539 3.28 31.80 40.68
CA ASP A 539 1.89 31.59 41.09
C ASP A 539 0.97 32.74 40.62
N ASP A 540 1.54 33.94 40.42
CA ASP A 540 0.85 35.12 39.89
C ASP A 540 0.64 35.09 38.36
N GLY A 541 1.20 34.10 37.65
CA GLY A 541 1.12 33.97 36.19
C GLY A 541 1.87 35.03 35.38
N GLN A 542 2.43 36.08 36.01
CA GLN A 542 3.17 37.15 35.33
C GLN A 542 4.69 36.96 35.37
N LYS A 543 5.24 36.54 36.50
CA LYS A 543 6.69 36.33 36.66
C LYS A 543 7.13 35.09 35.90
N VAL A 544 8.03 35.24 34.93
CA VAL A 544 8.63 34.13 34.17
C VAL A 544 9.98 33.78 34.79
N PHE A 545 10.14 32.54 35.26
CA PHE A 545 11.39 32.06 35.85
C PHE A 545 12.35 31.48 34.81
N ALA A 546 11.81 30.73 33.84
CA ALA A 546 12.59 30.10 32.79
C ALA A 546 11.75 29.91 31.53
N THR A 547 12.40 29.92 30.37
CA THR A 547 11.77 29.56 29.09
C THR A 547 12.38 28.26 28.59
N LEU A 548 11.55 27.23 28.43
CA LEU A 548 11.96 25.93 27.90
C LEU A 548 11.81 25.94 26.38
N GLN A 549 12.87 25.54 25.69
CA GLN A 549 12.92 25.42 24.24
C GLN A 549 12.95 23.95 23.83
N GLU A 550 13.01 23.69 22.52
CA GLU A 550 13.06 22.35 21.94
C GLU A 550 14.22 21.52 22.51
N GLY A 551 13.94 20.25 22.83
CA GLY A 551 14.87 19.34 23.50
C GLY A 551 14.92 19.48 25.03
N ALA A 552 14.27 20.49 25.61
CA ALA A 552 14.12 20.59 27.05
C ALA A 552 13.15 19.52 27.58
N VAL A 553 13.40 19.08 28.80
CA VAL A 553 12.55 18.12 29.52
C VAL A 553 12.07 18.75 30.81
N PHE A 554 10.84 18.45 31.18
CA PHE A 554 10.27 18.86 32.44
C PHE A 554 9.28 17.82 32.97
N GLY A 555 9.09 17.82 34.30
CA GLY A 555 8.22 16.87 34.98
C GLY A 555 8.86 15.51 35.27
N GLU A 556 10.16 15.38 35.01
CA GLU A 556 11.01 14.20 35.29
C GLU A 556 11.09 13.88 36.78
N LEU A 557 11.07 14.89 37.65
CA LEU A 557 11.23 14.68 39.10
C LEU A 557 10.01 13.99 39.74
N SER A 558 8.80 14.30 39.28
CA SER A 558 7.57 13.75 39.85
C SER A 558 7.43 12.24 39.57
N ILE A 559 7.97 11.75 38.45
CA ILE A 559 7.81 10.35 38.05
C ILE A 559 8.85 9.40 38.68
N LEU A 560 9.97 9.92 39.18
CA LEU A 560 11.12 9.13 39.65
C LEU A 560 11.01 8.57 41.08
N ASN A 561 9.90 8.81 41.81
CA ASN A 561 9.65 8.25 43.16
C ASN A 561 10.88 8.29 44.09
N ILE A 562 11.52 9.45 44.18
CA ILE A 562 12.73 9.62 45.00
C ILE A 562 12.31 9.73 46.48
N ALA A 563 12.74 8.77 47.30
CA ALA A 563 12.54 8.80 48.75
C ALA A 563 13.16 10.08 49.34
N GLY A 564 12.43 10.74 50.26
CA GLY A 564 12.85 12.02 50.86
C GLY A 564 12.56 13.28 50.04
N SER A 565 11.85 13.18 48.91
CA SER A 565 11.37 14.36 48.19
C SER A 565 10.30 15.09 49.01
N LYS A 566 10.56 16.34 49.42
CA LYS A 566 9.62 17.17 50.21
C LYS A 566 8.27 17.36 49.54
N ASN A 567 8.24 17.31 48.21
CA ASN A 567 7.04 17.51 47.40
C ASN A 567 6.46 16.19 46.85
N GLY A 568 7.06 15.05 47.18
CA GLY A 568 6.63 13.72 46.74
C GLY A 568 6.36 13.66 45.23
N ASN A 569 5.16 13.19 44.87
CA ASN A 569 4.70 13.06 43.49
C ASN A 569 3.91 14.30 42.99
N ARG A 570 4.13 15.49 43.58
CA ARG A 570 3.48 16.73 43.14
C ARG A 570 4.39 17.54 42.21
N ARG A 571 3.77 18.33 41.33
CA ARG A 571 4.45 19.27 40.43
C ARG A 571 5.00 20.45 41.24
N THR A 572 6.22 20.86 40.94
CA THR A 572 6.94 21.91 41.69
C THR A 572 6.73 23.32 41.12
N ALA A 573 6.29 23.44 39.87
CA ALA A 573 6.15 24.71 39.17
C ALA A 573 4.95 24.73 38.21
N ASN A 574 4.48 25.94 37.88
CA ASN A 574 3.50 26.16 36.83
C ASN A 574 4.21 26.26 35.47
N VAL A 575 3.78 25.49 34.49
CA VAL A 575 4.34 25.53 33.13
C VAL A 575 3.21 25.86 32.17
N ARG A 576 3.38 26.94 31.39
CA ARG A 576 2.42 27.38 30.38
C ARG A 576 3.02 27.40 28.98
N SER A 577 2.18 27.17 27.98
CA SER A 577 2.53 27.28 26.57
C SER A 577 2.49 28.73 26.11
N VAL A 578 3.53 29.19 25.40
CA VAL A 578 3.55 30.55 24.81
C VAL A 578 2.77 30.57 23.49
N GLY A 579 2.96 29.56 22.66
CA GLY A 579 2.30 29.38 21.37
C GLY A 579 1.61 28.03 21.30
N TYR A 580 1.40 27.52 20.08
CA TYR A 580 1.13 26.09 19.94
C TYR A 580 2.42 25.31 20.21
N THR A 581 2.33 24.29 21.05
CA THR A 581 3.49 23.46 21.43
C THR A 581 3.19 21.99 21.25
N ASP A 582 4.17 21.28 20.70
CA ASP A 582 4.16 19.84 20.52
C ASP A 582 5.04 19.23 21.59
N LEU A 583 4.44 18.44 22.48
CA LEU A 583 5.14 17.76 23.56
C LEU A 583 5.05 16.25 23.37
N PHE A 584 6.18 15.56 23.56
CA PHE A 584 6.13 14.14 23.79
C PHE A 584 5.89 13.87 25.27
N VAL A 585 4.95 12.98 25.53
CA VAL A 585 4.52 12.58 26.87
C VAL A 585 4.96 11.15 27.10
N LEU A 586 5.64 10.93 28.22
CA LEU A 586 6.01 9.60 28.69
C LEU A 586 5.35 9.36 30.05
N ASN A 587 4.53 8.32 30.14
CA ASN A 587 3.90 7.96 31.39
C ASN A 587 4.91 7.37 32.37
N LYS A 588 4.68 7.61 33.67
CA LYS A 588 5.45 7.01 34.76
C LYS A 588 5.55 5.49 34.62
N ASN A 589 4.43 4.81 34.40
CA ASN A 589 4.40 3.33 34.30
C ASN A 589 5.25 2.84 33.11
N ASP A 590 5.18 3.53 31.99
CA ASP A 590 5.88 3.17 30.76
C ASP A 590 7.40 3.32 30.91
N LEU A 591 7.84 4.41 31.57
CA LEU A 591 9.23 4.61 31.95
C LEU A 591 9.71 3.54 32.93
N TRP A 592 8.98 3.28 34.01
CA TRP A 592 9.38 2.30 35.02
C TRP A 592 9.42 0.87 34.48
N ASN A 593 8.54 0.54 33.53
CA ASN A 593 8.58 -0.75 32.85
C ASN A 593 9.85 -0.89 32.01
N ALA A 594 10.25 0.16 31.26
CA ALA A 594 11.50 0.14 30.49
C ALA A 594 12.73 0.10 31.41
N LEU A 595 12.76 0.93 32.46
CA LEU A 595 13.86 0.96 33.44
C LEU A 595 14.03 -0.32 34.26
N ARG A 596 13.06 -1.24 34.23
CA ARG A 596 13.19 -2.56 34.83
C ARG A 596 14.18 -3.44 34.07
N GLU A 597 14.21 -3.29 32.74
CA GLU A 597 15.11 -4.04 31.86
C GLU A 597 16.51 -3.43 31.81
N TYR A 598 16.61 -2.11 32.06
CA TYR A 598 17.85 -1.33 32.02
C TYR A 598 18.22 -0.73 33.39
N PRO A 599 18.81 -1.53 34.31
CA PRO A 599 19.05 -1.14 35.70
C PRO A 599 20.13 -0.06 35.87
N ASP A 600 21.12 0.00 34.97
CA ASP A 600 22.19 1.01 35.05
C ASP A 600 21.67 2.38 34.64
N ALA A 601 20.87 2.45 33.57
CA ALA A 601 20.15 3.65 33.20
C ALA A 601 19.19 4.12 34.31
N ARG A 602 18.51 3.19 35.00
CA ARG A 602 17.68 3.50 36.18
C ARG A 602 18.50 4.18 37.28
N LYS A 603 19.67 3.64 37.64
CA LYS A 603 20.54 4.24 38.66
C LYS A 603 20.99 5.64 38.25
N LEU A 604 21.38 5.82 36.98
CA LEU A 604 21.82 7.09 36.45
C LEU A 604 20.70 8.16 36.50
N LEU A 605 19.50 7.79 36.07
CA LEU A 605 18.31 8.65 36.15
C LEU A 605 17.98 9.05 37.59
N LEU A 606 18.03 8.11 38.53
CA LEU A 606 17.80 8.39 39.95
C LEU A 606 18.88 9.27 40.56
N ALA A 607 20.15 9.06 40.21
CA ALA A 607 21.26 9.89 40.67
C ALA A 607 21.12 11.34 40.18
N LYS A 608 20.82 11.53 38.89
CA LYS A 608 20.60 12.84 38.28
C LYS A 608 19.36 13.54 38.86
N GLY A 609 18.29 12.78 39.13
CA GLY A 609 17.10 13.27 39.81
C GLY A 609 17.37 13.72 41.25
N ARG A 610 18.19 12.97 42.01
CA ARG A 610 18.63 13.35 43.37
C ARG A 610 19.49 14.62 43.35
N GLU A 611 20.40 14.74 42.39
CA GLU A 611 21.23 15.95 42.20
C GLU A 611 20.38 17.21 41.96
N LEU A 612 19.39 17.12 41.07
CA LEU A 612 18.45 18.21 40.79
C LEU A 612 17.62 18.60 42.02
N LEU A 613 17.09 17.62 42.77
CA LEU A 613 16.35 17.89 44.01
C LEU A 613 17.21 18.54 45.09
N LYS A 614 18.49 18.14 45.19
CA LYS A 614 19.45 18.73 46.13
C LYS A 614 19.77 20.18 45.76
N LYS A 615 19.97 20.47 44.47
CA LYS A 615 20.19 21.84 43.97
C LYS A 615 19.05 22.79 44.31
N ASP A 616 17.81 22.30 44.28
CA ASP A 616 16.62 23.09 44.58
C ASP A 616 16.24 23.09 46.08
N ASN A 617 17.06 22.51 46.97
CA ASN A 617 16.78 22.33 48.42
C ASN A 617 15.47 21.57 48.74
N LEU A 618 15.03 20.71 47.81
CA LEU A 618 13.79 19.93 47.88
C LEU A 618 13.98 18.48 48.32
N LEU A 619 15.21 18.07 48.64
CA LEU A 619 15.54 16.75 49.19
C LEU A 619 15.72 16.84 50.71
N ASP A 620 15.15 15.89 51.44
CA ASP A 620 15.50 15.63 52.83
C ASP A 620 16.50 14.47 52.87
N GLU A 621 17.76 14.77 53.20
CA GLU A 621 18.85 13.77 53.23
C GLU A 621 18.70 12.75 54.37
N ASN A 622 17.88 13.04 55.37
CA ASN A 622 17.65 12.18 56.53
C ASN A 622 16.38 11.32 56.40
N ALA A 623 15.68 11.39 55.27
CA ALA A 623 14.51 10.57 55.04
C ALA A 623 14.93 9.09 54.89
N PRO A 624 14.30 8.15 55.63
CA PRO A 624 14.54 6.72 55.40
C PRO A 624 14.25 6.40 53.93
N GLU A 625 15.15 5.68 53.25
CA GLU A 625 14.81 5.13 51.94
C GLU A 625 13.52 4.34 52.11
N GLU A 626 12.49 4.69 51.34
CA GLU A 626 11.18 4.05 51.34
C GLU A 626 11.32 2.64 50.71
N GLN A 627 12.12 1.79 51.34
CA GLN A 627 12.12 0.36 51.16
C GLN A 627 11.01 -0.13 52.09
N GLN A 628 9.81 -0.35 51.55
CA GLN A 628 8.87 -1.23 52.23
C GLN A 628 9.64 -2.51 52.55
N THR A 629 9.79 -2.82 53.83
CA THR A 629 10.44 -4.07 54.24
C THR A 629 9.68 -5.22 53.57
N VAL A 630 10.40 -6.28 53.19
CA VAL A 630 9.77 -7.45 52.54
C VAL A 630 8.60 -7.99 53.37
N GLU A 631 8.68 -7.82 54.70
CA GLU A 631 7.61 -8.12 55.66
C GLU A 631 6.37 -7.22 55.53
N GLU A 632 6.51 -5.89 55.43
CA GLU A 632 5.35 -4.99 55.24
C GLU A 632 4.65 -5.24 53.90
N LEU A 633 5.41 -5.51 52.83
CA LEU A 633 4.84 -5.85 51.53
C LEU A 633 4.13 -7.21 51.56
N ALA A 634 4.72 -8.20 52.24
CA ALA A 634 4.10 -9.50 52.44
C ALA A 634 2.80 -9.40 53.26
N GLU A 635 2.76 -8.54 54.27
CA GLU A 635 1.60 -8.31 55.11
C GLU A 635 0.48 -7.57 54.36
N GLN A 636 0.81 -6.55 53.56
CA GLN A 636 -0.14 -5.90 52.66
C GLN A 636 -0.69 -6.88 51.61
N LEU A 637 0.18 -7.70 51.02
CA LEU A 637 -0.25 -8.71 50.05
C LEU A 637 -1.20 -9.72 50.71
N ASN A 638 -0.88 -10.21 51.90
CA ASN A 638 -1.72 -11.15 52.63
C ASN A 638 -3.09 -10.54 52.98
N ASN A 639 -3.13 -9.27 53.37
CA ASN A 639 -4.38 -8.55 53.61
C ASN A 639 -5.20 -8.39 52.32
N SER A 640 -4.56 -8.09 51.19
CA SER A 640 -5.25 -8.02 49.89
C SER A 640 -5.79 -9.37 49.43
N VAL A 641 -5.07 -10.46 49.67
CA VAL A 641 -5.52 -11.84 49.39
C VAL A 641 -6.72 -12.20 50.24
N LYS A 642 -6.73 -11.86 51.53
CA LYS A 642 -7.90 -12.06 52.40
C LYS A 642 -9.12 -11.30 51.88
N VAL A 643 -8.98 -10.04 51.49
CA VAL A 643 -10.08 -9.25 50.91
C VAL A 643 -10.61 -9.88 49.62
N LEU A 644 -9.71 -10.35 48.74
CA LEU A 644 -10.10 -11.04 47.51
C LEU A 644 -10.81 -12.36 47.79
N GLN A 645 -10.34 -13.16 48.75
CA GLN A 645 -11.01 -14.40 49.17
C GLN A 645 -12.42 -14.13 49.70
N THR A 646 -12.60 -13.08 50.51
CA THR A 646 -13.93 -12.69 51.02
C THR A 646 -14.86 -12.25 49.89
N ARG A 647 -14.35 -11.49 48.90
CA ARG A 647 -15.13 -11.10 47.72
C ARG A 647 -15.48 -12.31 46.85
N MET A 648 -14.54 -13.24 46.66
CA MET A 648 -14.75 -14.48 45.91
C MET A 648 -15.83 -15.34 46.58
N ALA A 649 -15.77 -15.52 47.90
CA ALA A 649 -16.77 -16.26 48.66
C ALA A 649 -18.17 -15.63 48.53
N ARG A 650 -18.25 -14.29 48.59
CA ARG A 650 -19.51 -13.57 48.39
C ARG A 650 -20.05 -13.76 46.97
N LEU A 651 -19.21 -13.67 45.94
CA LEU A 651 -19.62 -13.90 44.55
C LEU A 651 -20.09 -15.34 44.32
N ILE A 652 -19.43 -16.33 44.92
CA ILE A 652 -19.85 -17.73 44.83
C ILE A 652 -21.22 -17.92 45.51
N ALA A 653 -21.44 -17.29 46.67
CA ALA A 653 -22.72 -17.33 47.37
C ALA A 653 -23.85 -16.63 46.56
N GLU A 654 -23.56 -15.48 45.94
CA GLU A 654 -24.52 -14.81 45.05
C GLU A 654 -24.80 -15.67 43.81
N HIS A 655 -23.78 -16.26 43.20
CA HIS A 655 -23.95 -17.11 42.01
C HIS A 655 -24.79 -18.35 42.32
N THR A 656 -24.48 -19.08 43.38
CA THR A 656 -25.27 -20.26 43.82
C THR A 656 -26.71 -19.88 44.22
N SER A 657 -26.92 -18.71 44.83
CA SER A 657 -28.27 -18.17 45.09
C SER A 657 -29.04 -17.87 43.80
N THR A 658 -28.38 -17.31 42.78
CA THR A 658 -29.03 -17.06 41.48
C THR A 658 -29.33 -18.35 40.73
N GLU A 659 -28.43 -19.33 40.77
CA GLU A 659 -28.58 -20.62 40.11
C GLU A 659 -29.76 -21.42 40.72
N THR A 660 -29.85 -21.47 42.05
CA THR A 660 -30.98 -22.11 42.75
C THR A 660 -32.33 -21.44 42.45
N LYS A 661 -32.38 -20.11 42.38
CA LYS A 661 -33.58 -19.36 41.96
C LYS A 661 -33.96 -19.62 40.49
N LEU A 662 -32.98 -19.75 39.60
CA LEU A 662 -33.23 -20.07 38.20
C LEU A 662 -33.74 -21.51 38.05
N ASN A 663 -33.10 -22.48 38.70
CA ASN A 663 -33.50 -23.89 38.65
C ASN A 663 -34.91 -24.09 39.20
N SER A 664 -35.26 -23.47 40.34
CA SER A 664 -36.63 -23.53 40.87
C SER A 664 -37.67 -22.91 39.93
N ARG A 665 -37.31 -21.84 39.21
CA ARG A 665 -38.19 -21.21 38.23
C ARG A 665 -38.37 -22.05 36.96
N ILE A 666 -37.31 -22.73 36.52
CA ILE A 666 -37.37 -23.71 35.43
C ILE A 666 -38.28 -24.87 35.84
N GLU A 667 -38.11 -25.45 37.02
CA GLU A 667 -38.95 -26.55 37.52
C GLU A 667 -40.43 -26.15 37.61
N PHE A 668 -40.71 -24.92 38.06
CA PHE A 668 -42.07 -24.37 38.07
C PHE A 668 -42.65 -24.26 36.66
N LEU A 669 -41.88 -23.73 35.70
CA LEU A 669 -42.31 -23.60 34.30
C LEU A 669 -42.52 -24.97 33.65
N GLU A 670 -41.67 -25.96 33.93
CA GLU A 670 -41.83 -27.33 33.45
C GLU A 670 -43.12 -27.97 34.00
N LYS A 671 -43.44 -27.76 35.28
CA LYS A 671 -44.72 -28.21 35.87
C LYS A 671 -45.91 -27.54 35.20
N GLN A 672 -45.84 -26.24 34.89
CA GLN A 672 -46.90 -25.53 34.16
C GLN A 672 -47.05 -26.04 32.72
N LEU A 673 -45.93 -26.23 32.02
CA LEU A 673 -45.91 -26.80 30.67
C LEU A 673 -46.51 -28.21 30.65
N HIS A 674 -46.21 -29.04 31.65
CA HIS A 674 -46.77 -30.37 31.78
C HIS A 674 -48.29 -30.34 32.02
N ARG A 675 -48.78 -29.45 32.90
CA ARG A 675 -50.22 -29.20 33.11
C ARG A 675 -50.91 -28.74 31.82
N TYR A 676 -50.28 -27.84 31.08
CA TYR A 676 -50.82 -27.37 29.80
C TYR A 676 -50.89 -28.50 28.77
N LYS A 677 -49.82 -29.29 28.62
CA LYS A 677 -49.80 -30.46 27.72
C LYS A 677 -50.85 -31.51 28.09
N THR A 678 -51.10 -31.73 29.38
CA THR A 678 -52.15 -32.66 29.83
C THR A 678 -53.55 -32.11 29.60
N MET A 679 -53.79 -30.81 29.82
CA MET A 679 -55.07 -30.18 29.45
C MET A 679 -55.34 -30.24 27.95
N VAL A 680 -54.33 -29.95 27.12
CA VAL A 680 -54.46 -30.04 25.65
C VAL A 680 -54.75 -31.47 25.21
N ARG A 681 -54.07 -32.48 25.79
CA ARG A 681 -54.39 -33.90 25.51
C ARG A 681 -55.82 -34.26 25.90
N LYS A 682 -56.28 -33.81 27.07
CA LYS A 682 -57.65 -34.05 27.55
C LYS A 682 -58.70 -33.36 26.68
N HIS A 683 -58.43 -32.15 26.20
CA HIS A 683 -59.31 -31.45 25.27
C HIS A 683 -59.36 -32.17 23.90
N LYS A 684 -58.22 -32.65 23.42
CA LYS A 684 -58.15 -33.43 22.17
C LYS A 684 -58.87 -34.77 22.28
N SER A 685 -58.80 -35.46 23.43
CA SER A 685 -59.58 -36.69 23.64
C SER A 685 -61.09 -36.42 23.74
N LEU A 686 -61.51 -35.30 24.34
CA LEU A 686 -62.93 -34.91 24.40
C LEU A 686 -63.49 -34.56 23.01
N GLN A 687 -62.70 -33.90 22.16
CA GLN A 687 -63.07 -33.63 20.76
C GLN A 687 -63.21 -34.91 19.92
N VAL A 688 -62.36 -35.92 20.16
CA VAL A 688 -62.46 -37.21 19.48
C VAL A 688 -63.70 -38.00 19.97
N GLN A 689 -64.05 -37.88 21.26
CA GLN A 689 -65.26 -38.50 21.80
C GLN A 689 -66.55 -37.83 21.28
N SER A 690 -66.57 -36.50 21.14
CA SER A 690 -67.72 -35.80 20.56
C SER A 690 -67.91 -36.11 19.07
N MET A 691 -66.82 -36.29 18.32
CA MET A 691 -66.91 -36.71 16.91
C MET A 691 -67.36 -38.16 16.72
N SER A 692 -67.20 -39.03 17.73
CA SER A 692 -67.67 -40.42 17.66
C SER A 692 -69.14 -40.63 18.07
N GLN A 693 -69.82 -39.60 18.60
CA GLN A 693 -71.23 -39.68 18.99
C GLN A 693 -72.21 -39.11 17.95
N ASP A 694 -71.71 -38.46 16.89
CA ASP A 694 -72.54 -37.88 15.82
C ASP A 694 -72.64 -38.77 14.55
N ASP A 695 -72.05 -39.98 14.56
CA ASP A 695 -72.08 -40.96 13.44
C ASP A 695 -72.77 -42.31 13.83
N GLY A 696 -73.78 -42.26 14.71
CA GLY A 696 -74.54 -43.44 15.17
C GLY A 696 -76.04 -43.30 15.00
#